data_AF-A0A8I2ZI55-F1
#
_entry.id   AF-A0A8I2ZI55-F1
#
_cell.length_a   1.000
_cell.length_b   1.000
_cell.length_c   1.000
_cell.angle_alpha   90.00
_cell.angle_beta   90.00
_cell.angle_gamma   90.00
#
_symmetry.space_group_name_H-M   'P 1'
#
loop_
_entity.id
_entity.type
_entity.pdbx_description
1 polymer ?
#
loop_
_entity_poly.entity_id
_entity_poly.type
_entity_poly.pdbx_seq_one_letter_code
_entity_poly.pdbx_strand_id
1 'polypeptide(L)'
;MAFMRQTGTLIRKNFTILLRHPFTFVSIPFVLPIFLAVWFGVAQNLFRPPVTYGTGDPNAIRSLAEALEGAGNRNRVVFVNGGYENGPIDSVIDSLTTSAQAADGIEVLRRSDDSSLNIDCEPGQRAVTDCFGAVSFYSSPSEGGSSGDGSLWNYTIFLDGAIHGLNIHVDRNNNDVDKFLLPLQRAVDAAIANVTASNASDSSGPQPAELPATIDRLPFTSLTEDEYEKQVREDYQSSIINFLAVAYLTTVMFVIYHMTGFIATERESGMTQLIDAMMPIRRRWVAQLARVATERESGMTQLIDAMMPIRRRWVAQLARVISYHVAFSLLYLPGWVIGSIVLRANIWSNTSIGVVLVYYVLAGLAMASAAILVSSFFQKAQLSGVTALLATVLLGILAQALTDPGTGVVAVLSLLFTPCNVVFFLITMARWERERMATNLTEVAPNSSFELPAIVFWIFLIIQIVVYPLLGILIEGRLFGTSAKGRTVLYDQPTDGAHNGPAVRLDGFSKHYPPSAFQRLMSVFGKPRETVKAVDGLTLDAPRGMILCLLGSNGSGKSTTLDSIAGTNRLTSGSITIDGTGGLGIAPQKNVLWDELTVEEHLKIFNRLKAPGQTASKQEIRDLVQAIDLSPKRKAFSKTLSGGQKRKLQLGMMLTGGSAVCCVDEVSSGLDPLSRRKIWDILLAERGRRTIILTTHFLDEADLLADHIAVLSKGTLRASGSSVELKNTLGAGYRVHVPKDTGITDAPEIEGVQKKDSFDFITYVAPSSALAAQVIRTLEARDIKGYNFSGPTIEDVFLQLAEETRDQAEAVAGDDPANHSEKTLSGAVTPPSRGHQKPGLSLMSGRRIGYVRQSMVLFRKRCTIFKTNWLPYVAAFIIPIIAAGLVTIFIRDADPSSCAPPDDNFSAGAEGLDLSDAGFGFVIGPGDKWNEGVAAQVLGPAFLGAAGGSGNNGGGSDQALDVLRQILERNTTVVDSFQEFTDAIDERRADIKPAGLTS
;
A
#
# COMPACT_ATOMS: atom_id res chain seq x y z
N MET A 1 1.67 -36.78 11.68
CA MET A 1 1.89 -35.96 12.91
C MET A 1 3.05 -34.96 12.80
N ALA A 2 4.21 -35.30 12.20
CA ALA A 2 5.36 -34.38 12.10
C ALA A 2 5.04 -33.05 11.40
N PHE A 3 4.34 -33.08 10.26
CA PHE A 3 3.91 -31.89 9.51
C PHE A 3 3.12 -30.89 10.38
N MET A 4 2.08 -31.34 11.10
CA MET A 4 1.27 -30.45 11.96
C MET A 4 2.10 -29.81 13.08
N ARG A 5 3.07 -30.55 13.66
CA ARG A 5 3.97 -30.01 14.70
C ARG A 5 4.93 -28.95 14.14
N GLN A 6 5.44 -29.17 12.94
CA GLN A 6 6.31 -28.20 12.23
C GLN A 6 5.51 -26.93 11.88
N THR A 7 4.34 -27.07 11.26
CA THR A 7 3.44 -25.95 10.96
C THR A 7 3.04 -25.19 12.21
N GLY A 8 2.65 -25.87 13.30
CA GLY A 8 2.33 -25.23 14.58
C GLY A 8 3.52 -24.48 15.20
N THR A 9 4.75 -24.97 15.00
CA THR A 9 5.96 -24.28 15.44
C THR A 9 6.17 -22.98 14.66
N LEU A 10 5.99 -23.01 13.33
CA LEU A 10 6.08 -21.81 12.49
C LEU A 10 4.97 -20.80 12.82
N ILE A 11 3.73 -21.26 13.11
CA ILE A 11 2.62 -20.38 13.50
C ILE A 11 2.97 -19.65 14.79
N ARG A 12 3.45 -20.40 15.81
CA ARG A 12 3.88 -19.81 17.08
C ARG A 12 5.05 -18.84 16.90
N LYS A 13 5.98 -19.14 15.99
CA LYS A 13 7.07 -18.23 15.62
C LYS A 13 6.50 -16.93 15.05
N ASN A 14 5.60 -17.02 14.06
CA ASN A 14 4.98 -15.85 13.42
C ASN A 14 4.30 -14.97 14.46
N PHE A 15 3.48 -15.58 15.32
CA PHE A 15 2.77 -14.87 16.39
C PHE A 15 3.72 -14.20 17.38
N THR A 16 4.81 -14.88 17.77
CA THR A 16 5.81 -14.32 18.70
C THR A 16 6.51 -13.10 18.12
N ILE A 17 6.84 -13.11 16.82
CA ILE A 17 7.44 -11.95 16.15
C ILE A 17 6.42 -10.80 16.05
N LEU A 18 5.18 -11.10 15.65
CA LEU A 18 4.12 -10.10 15.53
C LEU A 18 3.82 -9.39 16.87
N LEU A 19 3.76 -10.14 17.97
CA LEU A 19 3.54 -9.59 19.32
C LEU A 19 4.67 -8.67 19.82
N ARG A 20 5.89 -8.77 19.25
CA ARG A 20 7.02 -7.91 19.64
C ARG A 20 6.95 -6.51 19.03
N HIS A 21 6.00 -6.26 18.13
CA HIS A 21 5.70 -4.95 17.57
C HIS A 21 4.30 -4.50 17.98
N PRO A 22 4.06 -4.18 19.26
CA PRO A 22 2.71 -3.94 19.79
C PRO A 22 1.98 -2.80 19.07
N PHE A 23 2.71 -1.76 18.65
CA PHE A 23 2.12 -0.66 17.89
C PHE A 23 1.53 -1.16 16.56
N THR A 24 2.32 -1.82 15.72
CA THR A 24 1.88 -2.38 14.43
C THR A 24 0.85 -3.50 14.61
N PHE A 25 1.01 -4.30 15.66
CA PHE A 25 0.12 -5.40 16.03
C PHE A 25 -1.28 -4.93 16.44
N VAL A 26 -1.41 -3.78 17.11
CA VAL A 26 -2.71 -3.26 17.53
C VAL A 26 -3.29 -2.31 16.47
N SER A 27 -2.47 -1.40 15.93
CA SER A 27 -2.97 -0.31 15.09
C SER A 27 -3.50 -0.78 13.73
N ILE A 28 -2.77 -1.64 13.03
CA ILE A 28 -3.11 -2.04 11.66
C ILE A 28 -4.26 -3.06 11.61
N PRO A 29 -4.28 -4.16 12.39
CA PRO A 29 -5.35 -5.14 12.28
C PRO A 29 -6.62 -4.80 13.06
N PHE A 30 -6.56 -3.96 14.10
CA PHE A 30 -7.72 -3.62 14.93
C PHE A 30 -8.14 -2.16 14.80
N VAL A 31 -7.27 -1.22 15.20
CA VAL A 31 -7.67 0.20 15.30
C VAL A 31 -8.07 0.75 13.95
N LEU A 32 -7.28 0.53 12.90
CA LEU A 32 -7.50 1.14 11.60
C LEU A 32 -8.77 0.62 10.89
N PRO A 33 -9.01 -0.71 10.77
CA PRO A 33 -10.27 -1.23 10.24
C PRO A 33 -11.51 -0.77 11.01
N ILE A 34 -11.46 -0.79 12.35
CA ILE A 34 -12.58 -0.39 13.20
C ILE A 34 -12.83 1.11 13.08
N PHE A 35 -11.77 1.92 13.13
CA PHE A 35 -11.86 3.36 12.94
C PHE A 35 -12.47 3.70 11.58
N LEU A 36 -12.03 3.05 10.50
CA LEU A 36 -12.59 3.26 9.17
C LEU A 36 -14.06 2.81 9.08
N ALA A 37 -14.41 1.68 9.69
CA ALA A 37 -15.80 1.23 9.76
C ALA A 37 -16.71 2.23 10.50
N VAL A 38 -16.25 2.75 11.64
CA VAL A 38 -16.95 3.81 12.38
C VAL A 38 -17.01 5.10 11.56
N TRP A 39 -15.90 5.49 10.95
CA TRP A 39 -15.80 6.70 10.12
C TRP A 39 -16.80 6.67 8.97
N PHE A 40 -16.89 5.57 8.22
CA PHE A 40 -17.87 5.45 7.14
C PHE A 40 -19.31 5.48 7.65
N GLY A 41 -19.58 4.90 8.82
CA GLY A 41 -20.89 4.95 9.48
C GLY A 41 -21.28 6.34 9.98
N VAL A 42 -20.32 7.17 10.42
CA VAL A 42 -20.57 8.56 10.87
C VAL A 42 -20.54 9.55 9.71
N ALA A 43 -19.80 9.26 8.64
CA ALA A 43 -19.63 10.15 7.50
C ALA A 43 -20.97 10.57 6.87
N GLN A 44 -22.01 9.73 6.90
CA GLN A 44 -23.35 10.10 6.44
C GLN A 44 -23.95 11.31 7.20
N ASN A 45 -23.57 11.51 8.46
CA ASN A 45 -24.05 12.59 9.33
C ASN A 45 -23.16 13.84 9.27
N LEU A 46 -21.90 13.72 8.84
CA LEU A 46 -20.95 14.84 8.84
C LEU A 46 -21.16 15.80 7.67
N PHE A 47 -21.69 15.30 6.56
CA PHE A 47 -21.95 16.07 5.34
C PHE A 47 -23.42 16.46 5.17
N ARG A 48 -24.25 16.21 6.19
CA ARG A 48 -25.68 16.58 6.19
C ARG A 48 -25.97 17.46 7.40
N PRO A 49 -26.54 18.66 7.21
CA PRO A 49 -26.98 19.46 8.33
C PRO A 49 -28.11 18.74 9.08
N PRO A 50 -28.18 18.86 10.42
CA PRO A 50 -29.37 18.43 11.14
C PRO A 50 -30.52 19.33 10.70
N VAL A 51 -31.60 18.75 10.20
CA VAL A 51 -32.81 19.43 9.72
C VAL A 51 -34.02 18.63 10.21
N THR A 52 -35.15 19.31 10.33
CA THR A 52 -36.40 18.77 10.87
C THR A 52 -37.50 19.10 9.87
N TYR A 53 -38.07 18.07 9.24
CA TYR A 53 -39.10 18.17 8.21
C TYR A 53 -40.49 17.89 8.79
N GLY A 54 -41.53 18.39 8.13
CA GLY A 54 -42.94 18.22 8.47
C GLY A 54 -43.67 19.55 8.60
N THR A 55 -44.65 19.60 9.49
CA THR A 55 -45.34 20.81 9.94
C THR A 55 -44.89 21.15 11.35
N GLY A 56 -44.66 22.44 11.61
CA GLY A 56 -44.30 22.95 12.93
C GLY A 56 -45.44 23.74 13.57
N ASP A 57 -45.22 24.17 14.81
CA ASP A 57 -46.22 24.94 15.55
C ASP A 57 -46.32 26.38 15.03
N PRO A 58 -47.53 26.99 15.04
CA PRO A 58 -47.72 28.38 14.63
C PRO A 58 -46.90 29.35 15.47
N ASN A 59 -46.29 30.33 14.82
CA ASN A 59 -45.50 31.34 15.49
C ASN A 59 -45.61 32.73 14.84
N ALA A 60 -45.55 33.78 15.65
CA ALA A 60 -45.63 35.15 15.17
C ALA A 60 -44.44 35.53 14.27
N ILE A 61 -44.74 36.16 13.13
CA ILE A 61 -43.74 36.80 12.26
C ILE A 61 -43.20 38.03 12.98
N ARG A 62 -41.87 38.18 13.06
CA ARG A 62 -41.21 39.33 13.69
C ARG A 62 -41.60 40.64 12.99
N SER A 63 -41.57 41.75 13.72
CA SER A 63 -41.65 43.07 13.08
C SER A 63 -40.36 43.36 12.32
N LEU A 64 -40.42 44.25 11.30
CA LEU A 64 -39.22 44.66 10.57
C LEU A 64 -38.14 45.25 11.49
N ALA A 65 -38.53 46.05 12.48
CA ALA A 65 -37.61 46.64 13.45
C ALA A 65 -36.90 45.56 14.29
N GLU A 66 -37.65 44.59 14.84
CA GLU A 66 -37.09 43.46 15.61
C GLU A 66 -36.19 42.56 14.75
N ALA A 67 -36.54 42.37 13.48
CA ALA A 67 -35.75 41.58 12.54
C ALA A 67 -34.42 42.26 12.19
N LEU A 68 -34.42 43.58 12.02
CA LEU A 68 -33.24 44.39 11.74
C LEU A 68 -32.28 44.45 12.93
N GLU A 69 -32.80 44.61 14.16
CA GLU A 69 -31.98 44.55 15.38
C GLU A 69 -31.29 43.17 15.55
N GLY A 70 -31.95 42.10 15.09
CA GLY A 70 -31.43 40.74 15.10
C GLY A 70 -30.56 40.35 13.90
N ALA A 71 -30.32 41.26 12.94
CA ALA A 71 -29.67 40.97 11.66
C ALA A 71 -28.13 40.86 11.72
N GLY A 72 -27.52 41.13 12.88
CA GLY A 72 -26.08 41.03 13.09
C GLY A 72 -25.30 42.04 12.24
N ASN A 73 -24.51 41.56 11.29
CA ASN A 73 -23.67 42.40 10.42
C ASN A 73 -24.42 42.98 9.20
N ARG A 74 -25.68 42.58 8.98
CA ARG A 74 -26.49 43.08 7.87
C ARG A 74 -27.23 44.35 8.29
N ASN A 75 -26.58 45.50 8.14
CA ASN A 75 -27.07 46.77 8.68
C ASN A 75 -27.62 47.74 7.61
N ARG A 76 -27.80 47.29 6.37
CA ARG A 76 -28.30 48.11 5.25
C ARG A 76 -29.61 47.59 4.68
N VAL A 77 -30.60 48.46 4.49
CA VAL A 77 -31.84 48.15 3.74
C VAL A 77 -31.99 49.15 2.61
N VAL A 78 -32.29 48.68 1.39
CA VAL A 78 -32.42 49.55 0.22
C VAL A 78 -33.86 49.55 -0.29
N PHE A 79 -34.47 50.72 -0.42
CA PHE A 79 -35.77 50.89 -1.06
C PHE A 79 -35.58 51.62 -2.40
N VAL A 80 -35.96 50.98 -3.49
CA VAL A 80 -35.87 51.54 -4.85
C VAL A 80 -37.25 51.99 -5.30
N ASN A 81 -37.32 53.24 -5.74
CA ASN A 81 -38.49 53.82 -6.37
C ASN A 81 -38.23 53.92 -7.88
N GLY A 82 -39.06 53.28 -8.72
CA GLY A 82 -38.95 53.27 -10.18
C GLY A 82 -39.15 54.62 -10.90
N GLY A 83 -38.92 55.75 -10.22
CA GLY A 83 -38.96 57.10 -10.80
C GLY A 83 -40.25 57.89 -10.53
N TYR A 84 -41.05 57.50 -9.55
CA TYR A 84 -42.34 58.13 -9.22
C TYR A 84 -42.26 58.90 -7.89
N GLU A 85 -42.24 60.23 -7.95
CA GLU A 85 -42.17 61.09 -6.75
C GLU A 85 -43.55 61.67 -6.38
N ASN A 86 -43.82 61.82 -5.08
CA ASN A 86 -45.07 62.37 -4.51
C ASN A 86 -46.32 61.49 -4.75
N GLY A 87 -46.11 60.18 -4.85
CA GLY A 87 -47.11 59.18 -5.18
C GLY A 87 -47.44 58.17 -4.08
N PRO A 88 -48.40 57.24 -4.29
CA PRO A 88 -48.60 56.13 -3.37
C PRO A 88 -47.38 55.23 -3.20
N ILE A 89 -46.54 55.05 -4.23
CA ILE A 89 -45.26 54.33 -4.12
C ILE A 89 -44.33 55.05 -3.12
N ASP A 90 -44.26 56.37 -3.23
CA ASP A 90 -43.47 57.23 -2.34
C ASP A 90 -43.96 57.12 -0.88
N SER A 91 -45.27 57.14 -0.68
CA SER A 91 -45.91 57.00 0.63
C SER A 91 -45.65 55.63 1.29
N VAL A 92 -45.62 54.56 0.49
CA VAL A 92 -45.25 53.22 0.97
C VAL A 92 -43.78 53.17 1.38
N ILE A 93 -42.88 53.72 0.56
CA ILE A 93 -41.44 53.78 0.87
C ILE A 93 -41.17 54.61 2.12
N ASP A 94 -41.89 55.71 2.34
CA ASP A 94 -41.75 56.53 3.54
C ASP A 94 -42.23 55.79 4.81
N SER A 95 -43.33 55.03 4.71
CA SER A 95 -43.81 54.17 5.79
C SER A 95 -42.81 53.05 6.14
N LEU A 96 -42.22 52.44 5.12
CA LEU A 96 -41.17 51.41 5.27
C LEU A 96 -39.88 51.99 5.84
N THR A 97 -39.48 53.18 5.38
CA THR A 97 -38.31 53.90 5.88
C THR A 97 -38.47 54.24 7.36
N THR A 98 -39.65 54.73 7.75
CA THR A 98 -39.98 54.99 9.16
C THR A 98 -39.92 53.72 10.01
N SER A 99 -40.45 52.60 9.48
CA SER A 99 -40.45 51.30 10.17
C SER A 99 -39.06 50.69 10.30
N ALA A 100 -38.19 50.88 9.30
CA ALA A 100 -36.81 50.40 9.31
C ALA A 100 -35.89 51.27 10.19
N GLN A 101 -36.10 52.58 10.22
CA GLN A 101 -35.36 53.52 11.08
C GLN A 101 -35.70 53.39 12.58
N ALA A 102 -36.77 52.65 12.92
CA ALA A 102 -37.09 52.34 14.31
C ALA A 102 -36.06 51.39 14.96
N ALA A 103 -35.27 50.67 14.17
CA ALA A 103 -34.16 49.82 14.63
C ALA A 103 -32.85 50.62 14.75
N ASP A 104 -32.11 50.42 15.83
CA ASP A 104 -30.84 51.13 16.09
C ASP A 104 -29.69 50.60 15.19
N GLY A 105 -28.87 51.51 14.66
CA GLY A 105 -27.68 51.16 13.88
C GLY A 105 -27.91 50.72 12.42
N ILE A 106 -29.11 50.91 11.86
CA ILE A 106 -29.46 50.54 10.48
C ILE A 106 -29.37 51.73 9.52
N GLU A 107 -28.71 51.52 8.39
CA GLU A 107 -28.64 52.47 7.27
C GLU A 107 -29.72 52.15 6.23
N VAL A 108 -30.71 53.05 6.11
CA VAL A 108 -31.77 52.93 5.10
C VAL A 108 -31.42 53.78 3.88
N LEU A 109 -31.26 53.14 2.73
CA LEU A 109 -30.88 53.79 1.47
C LEU A 109 -32.09 53.86 0.54
N ARG A 110 -32.37 55.05 0.01
CA ARG A 110 -33.37 55.25 -1.03
C ARG A 110 -32.70 55.45 -2.39
N ARG A 111 -33.17 54.77 -3.42
CA ARG A 111 -32.60 54.78 -4.78
C ARG A 111 -33.68 54.90 -5.84
N SER A 112 -33.29 55.31 -7.04
CA SER A 112 -34.21 55.54 -8.16
C SER A 112 -34.16 54.46 -9.25
N ASP A 113 -33.17 53.55 -9.18
CA ASP A 113 -32.91 52.54 -10.22
C ASP A 113 -32.26 51.30 -9.59
N ASP A 114 -32.62 50.11 -10.07
CA ASP A 114 -32.15 48.82 -9.55
C ASP A 114 -30.67 48.56 -9.81
N SER A 115 -30.07 49.21 -10.82
CA SER A 115 -28.65 49.07 -11.14
C SER A 115 -27.74 49.51 -9.99
N SER A 116 -28.22 50.36 -9.09
CA SER A 116 -27.46 50.80 -7.90
C SER A 116 -27.37 49.72 -6.82
N LEU A 117 -28.24 48.70 -6.84
CA LEU A 117 -28.21 47.60 -5.86
C LEU A 117 -26.89 46.83 -5.90
N ASN A 118 -26.28 46.70 -7.09
CA ASN A 118 -24.97 46.05 -7.25
C ASN A 118 -23.82 46.83 -6.57
N ILE A 119 -24.01 48.13 -6.33
CA ILE A 119 -23.03 49.00 -5.68
C ILE A 119 -23.36 49.14 -4.18
N ASP A 120 -24.63 49.39 -3.86
CA ASP A 120 -25.09 49.59 -2.49
C ASP A 120 -25.05 48.29 -1.66
N CYS A 121 -25.20 47.13 -2.30
CA CYS A 121 -25.16 45.80 -1.71
C CYS A 121 -24.05 44.91 -2.31
N GLU A 122 -22.82 45.43 -2.36
CA GLU A 122 -21.67 44.69 -2.90
C GLU A 122 -21.35 43.41 -2.07
N PRO A 123 -21.21 42.24 -2.71
CA PRO A 123 -20.83 41.01 -2.01
C PRO A 123 -19.36 41.03 -1.60
N GLY A 124 -19.07 40.69 -0.34
CA GLY A 124 -17.72 40.54 0.16
C GLY A 124 -17.00 39.28 -0.38
N GLN A 125 -15.78 39.02 0.07
CA GLN A 125 -14.95 37.88 -0.39
C GLN A 125 -15.57 36.48 -0.17
N ARG A 126 -16.63 36.37 0.64
CA ARG A 126 -17.39 35.12 0.86
C ARG A 126 -18.64 35.02 -0.01
N ALA A 127 -18.84 35.92 -0.97
CA ALA A 127 -20.06 36.06 -1.76
C ALA A 127 -21.32 36.28 -0.89
N VAL A 128 -21.16 37.03 0.21
CA VAL A 128 -22.25 37.44 1.12
C VAL A 128 -22.22 38.96 1.21
N THR A 129 -23.40 39.58 1.15
CA THR A 129 -23.64 41.02 1.23
C THR A 129 -23.91 41.47 2.67
N ASP A 130 -23.61 42.74 2.96
CA ASP A 130 -23.95 43.38 4.24
C ASP A 130 -25.38 44.00 4.22
N CYS A 131 -26.13 43.79 3.16
CA CYS A 131 -27.52 44.22 3.07
C CYS A 131 -28.45 43.20 3.74
N PHE A 132 -29.39 43.70 4.52
CA PHE A 132 -30.50 42.92 5.08
C PHE A 132 -31.45 42.46 3.96
N GLY A 133 -31.75 43.36 3.03
CA GLY A 133 -32.58 43.13 1.86
C GLY A 133 -32.83 44.43 1.11
N ALA A 134 -33.38 44.33 -0.09
CA ALA A 134 -33.84 45.49 -0.85
C ALA A 134 -35.23 45.26 -1.41
N VAL A 135 -36.00 46.32 -1.63
CA VAL A 135 -37.32 46.24 -2.25
C VAL A 135 -37.39 47.28 -3.37
N SER A 136 -37.68 46.83 -4.58
CA SER A 136 -37.91 47.72 -5.73
C SER A 136 -39.38 47.75 -6.09
N PHE A 137 -39.93 48.95 -6.17
CA PHE A 137 -41.32 49.20 -6.56
C PHE A 137 -41.38 49.69 -8.01
N TYR A 138 -42.10 48.96 -8.85
CA TYR A 138 -42.23 49.24 -10.29
C TYR A 138 -43.55 49.91 -10.65
N SER A 139 -44.68 49.51 -10.03
CA SER A 139 -45.99 50.13 -10.26
C SER A 139 -46.92 50.02 -9.06
N SER A 140 -47.89 50.92 -8.98
CA SER A 140 -49.04 50.89 -8.07
C SER A 140 -50.34 51.00 -8.88
N PRO A 141 -51.53 50.80 -8.28
CA PRO A 141 -52.80 50.95 -8.98
C PRO A 141 -53.09 52.34 -9.57
N SER A 142 -52.39 53.37 -9.11
CA SER A 142 -52.51 54.74 -9.60
C SER A 142 -51.29 55.24 -10.38
N GLU A 143 -50.18 54.50 -10.39
CA GLU A 143 -48.89 54.96 -10.94
C GLU A 143 -48.12 53.83 -11.64
N GLY A 144 -47.51 54.12 -12.80
CA GLY A 144 -46.60 53.19 -13.47
C GLY A 144 -47.24 52.06 -14.29
N GLY A 145 -48.57 52.00 -14.40
CA GLY A 145 -49.26 51.09 -15.34
C GLY A 145 -49.31 51.63 -16.78
N SER A 146 -49.17 50.75 -17.78
CA SER A 146 -49.50 51.08 -19.17
C SER A 146 -50.98 51.44 -19.27
N SER A 147 -51.28 52.62 -19.83
CA SER A 147 -52.63 53.17 -19.95
C SER A 147 -53.66 52.15 -20.47
N GLY A 148 -54.46 51.58 -19.57
CA GLY A 148 -55.55 50.65 -19.90
C GLY A 148 -55.78 49.52 -18.90
N ASP A 149 -54.75 49.08 -18.20
CA ASP A 149 -54.86 48.04 -17.17
C ASP A 149 -54.98 48.70 -15.79
N GLY A 150 -56.01 48.36 -15.02
CA GLY A 150 -56.06 48.71 -13.60
C GLY A 150 -54.91 48.00 -12.89
N SER A 151 -53.78 48.69 -12.72
CA SER A 151 -52.53 48.04 -12.31
C SER A 151 -52.62 47.52 -10.88
N LEU A 152 -52.03 46.35 -10.64
CA LEU A 152 -51.76 45.84 -9.29
C LEU A 152 -50.47 46.50 -8.77
N TRP A 153 -50.22 46.39 -7.47
CA TRP A 153 -48.91 46.69 -6.91
C TRP A 153 -47.89 45.71 -7.49
N ASN A 154 -46.85 46.22 -8.16
CA ASN A 154 -45.76 45.42 -8.71
C ASN A 154 -44.47 45.83 -8.01
N TYR A 155 -43.91 44.92 -7.23
CA TYR A 155 -42.65 45.11 -6.51
C TYR A 155 -41.86 43.81 -6.47
N THR A 156 -40.55 43.91 -6.30
CA THR A 156 -39.66 42.77 -6.12
C THR A 156 -38.84 42.95 -4.85
N ILE A 157 -38.80 41.92 -4.02
CA ILE A 157 -37.94 41.86 -2.83
C ILE A 157 -36.66 41.12 -3.22
N PHE A 158 -35.53 41.79 -3.08
CA PHE A 158 -34.20 41.24 -3.27
C PHE A 158 -33.60 40.82 -1.94
N LEU A 159 -33.09 39.59 -1.89
CA LEU A 159 -32.33 39.05 -0.78
C LEU A 159 -30.98 38.54 -1.28
N ASP A 160 -30.05 38.38 -0.35
CA ASP A 160 -28.75 37.82 -0.62
C ASP A 160 -28.84 36.34 -1.04
N GLY A 161 -28.12 35.94 -2.09
CA GLY A 161 -28.09 34.55 -2.56
C GLY A 161 -27.61 33.54 -1.51
N ALA A 162 -26.84 33.98 -0.50
CA ALA A 162 -26.45 33.14 0.63
C ALA A 162 -27.58 32.88 1.65
N ILE A 163 -28.71 33.59 1.56
CA ILE A 163 -29.91 33.42 2.41
C ILE A 163 -30.81 32.27 1.88
N HIS A 164 -30.53 31.71 0.69
CA HIS A 164 -31.29 30.58 0.15
C HIS A 164 -30.92 29.24 0.79
N GLY A 165 -31.72 28.86 1.80
CA GLY A 165 -32.24 27.50 2.00
C GLY A 165 -31.27 26.31 2.02
N LEU A 166 -30.55 26.12 3.12
CA LEU A 166 -29.94 24.80 3.40
C LEU A 166 -30.42 24.14 4.69
N ASN A 167 -30.93 24.91 5.66
CA ASN A 167 -31.35 24.38 6.95
C ASN A 167 -32.74 24.90 7.33
N ILE A 168 -33.78 24.21 6.89
CA ILE A 168 -35.15 24.48 7.35
C ILE A 168 -35.40 23.65 8.61
N HIS A 169 -35.82 24.32 9.67
CA HIS A 169 -36.23 23.73 10.93
C HIS A 169 -37.67 24.14 11.23
N VAL A 170 -38.59 23.19 11.17
CA VAL A 170 -40.00 23.46 11.50
C VAL A 170 -40.22 23.66 13.00
N ASP A 171 -39.33 23.13 13.84
CA ASP A 171 -39.35 23.23 15.31
C ASP A 171 -38.74 24.53 15.85
N ARG A 172 -38.23 25.42 14.99
CA ARG A 172 -37.50 26.64 15.39
C ARG A 172 -37.99 27.89 14.67
N ASN A 173 -37.96 29.00 15.40
CA ASN A 173 -38.43 30.31 14.91
C ASN A 173 -37.27 31.20 14.44
N ASN A 174 -36.25 30.60 13.84
CA ASN A 174 -34.99 31.27 13.49
C ASN A 174 -34.44 30.81 12.13
N ASN A 175 -35.30 30.34 11.24
CA ASN A 175 -34.90 30.05 9.86
C ASN A 175 -34.55 31.36 9.14
N ASP A 176 -33.77 31.28 8.07
CA ASP A 176 -33.32 32.49 7.37
C ASP A 176 -34.50 33.24 6.72
N VAL A 177 -35.51 32.51 6.25
CA VAL A 177 -36.81 33.07 5.81
C VAL A 177 -37.52 33.84 6.92
N ASP A 178 -37.45 33.36 8.18
CA ASP A 178 -38.10 33.99 9.34
C ASP A 178 -37.40 35.26 9.81
N LYS A 179 -36.09 35.35 9.55
CA LYS A 179 -35.26 36.49 9.94
C LYS A 179 -35.29 37.61 8.90
N PHE A 180 -35.29 37.26 7.62
CA PHE A 180 -35.01 38.23 6.55
C PHE A 180 -36.21 38.47 5.63
N LEU A 181 -36.82 37.41 5.08
CA LEU A 181 -37.87 37.54 4.07
C LEU A 181 -39.22 37.94 4.68
N LEU A 182 -39.75 37.14 5.61
CA LEU A 182 -41.11 37.33 6.13
C LEU A 182 -41.33 38.66 6.86
N PRO A 183 -40.38 39.17 7.69
CA PRO A 183 -40.54 40.48 8.31
C PRO A 183 -40.55 41.63 7.30
N LEU A 184 -39.76 41.52 6.22
CA LEU A 184 -39.70 42.52 5.15
C LEU A 184 -40.97 42.50 4.30
N GLN A 185 -41.43 41.32 3.89
CA GLN A 185 -42.70 41.14 3.16
C GLN A 185 -43.88 41.66 3.98
N ARG A 186 -43.98 41.27 5.26
CA ARG A 186 -45.01 41.76 6.19
C ARG A 186 -45.05 43.28 6.28
N ALA A 187 -43.88 43.93 6.32
CA ALA A 187 -43.81 45.39 6.39
C ALA A 187 -44.26 46.06 5.09
N VAL A 188 -43.91 45.49 3.94
CA VAL A 188 -44.37 45.96 2.61
C VAL A 188 -45.89 45.82 2.52
N ASP A 189 -46.44 44.66 2.86
CA ASP A 189 -47.87 44.40 2.81
C ASP A 189 -48.66 45.32 3.76
N ALA A 190 -48.14 45.55 4.97
CA ALA A 190 -48.73 46.48 5.93
C ALA A 190 -48.71 47.93 5.43
N ALA A 191 -47.61 48.38 4.82
CA ALA A 191 -47.49 49.71 4.25
C ALA A 191 -48.43 49.92 3.06
N ILE A 192 -48.52 48.93 2.15
CA ILE A 192 -49.44 48.93 1.02
C ILE A 192 -50.90 48.96 1.50
N ALA A 193 -51.26 48.13 2.47
CA ALA A 193 -52.61 48.08 3.02
C ALA A 193 -53.02 49.42 3.64
N ASN A 194 -52.11 50.07 4.37
CA ASN A 194 -52.37 51.36 5.00
C ASN A 194 -52.55 52.50 3.98
N VAL A 195 -51.72 52.54 2.93
CA VAL A 195 -51.84 53.53 1.84
C VAL A 195 -53.10 53.29 1.00
N THR A 196 -53.49 52.04 0.79
CA THR A 196 -54.74 51.70 0.10
C THR A 196 -55.96 52.09 0.96
N ALA A 197 -55.86 51.94 2.28
CA ALA A 197 -56.91 52.31 3.23
C ALA A 197 -57.13 53.82 3.32
N SER A 198 -56.06 54.61 3.34
CA SER A 198 -56.16 56.08 3.35
C SER A 198 -56.79 56.63 2.08
N ASN A 199 -56.47 56.06 0.91
CA ASN A 199 -57.02 56.47 -0.39
C ASN A 199 -58.49 56.07 -0.60
N ALA A 200 -58.99 55.03 0.08
CA ALA A 200 -60.37 54.57 -0.04
C ALA A 200 -61.38 55.41 0.77
N SER A 201 -60.91 56.27 1.68
CA SER A 201 -61.74 57.06 2.60
C SER A 201 -62.65 58.12 1.93
N ASP A 202 -62.46 58.39 0.64
CA ASP A 202 -63.30 59.31 -0.16
C ASP A 202 -64.47 58.64 -0.91
N SER A 203 -64.66 57.33 -0.78
CA SER A 203 -65.76 56.60 -1.43
C SER A 203 -66.63 55.86 -0.42
N SER A 204 -67.96 55.89 -0.60
CA SER A 204 -68.96 55.24 0.26
C SER A 204 -68.98 53.71 0.10
N GLY A 205 -67.81 53.07 0.21
CA GLY A 205 -67.60 51.63 0.25
C GLY A 205 -67.25 51.14 1.65
N PRO A 206 -67.22 49.82 1.89
CA PRO A 206 -66.85 49.25 3.19
C PRO A 206 -65.41 49.63 3.54
N GLN A 207 -65.20 50.02 4.80
CA GLN A 207 -63.88 50.39 5.34
C GLN A 207 -62.88 49.23 5.14
N PRO A 208 -61.70 49.47 4.56
CA PRO A 208 -60.66 48.45 4.46
C PRO A 208 -60.19 48.04 5.86
N ALA A 209 -60.17 46.74 6.12
CA ALA A 209 -59.77 46.19 7.40
C ALA A 209 -58.27 46.43 7.64
N GLU A 210 -57.91 47.03 8.78
CA GLU A 210 -56.52 47.08 9.23
C GLU A 210 -55.99 45.65 9.39
N LEU A 211 -54.80 45.39 8.83
CA LEU A 211 -54.13 44.10 9.03
C LEU A 211 -53.87 43.88 10.54
N PRO A 212 -54.08 42.66 11.07
CA PRO A 212 -53.84 42.37 12.47
C PRO A 212 -52.43 42.75 12.92
N ALA A 213 -52.31 43.27 14.14
CA ALA A 213 -51.02 43.67 14.74
C ALA A 213 -50.03 42.50 14.90
N THR A 214 -50.52 41.25 14.83
CA THR A 214 -49.72 40.02 14.86
C THR A 214 -50.21 39.10 13.75
N ILE A 215 -49.28 38.64 12.90
CA ILE A 215 -49.53 37.64 11.87
C ILE A 215 -48.71 36.42 12.26
N ASP A 216 -49.40 35.30 12.50
CA ASP A 216 -48.76 34.02 12.76
C ASP A 216 -48.48 33.31 11.43
N ARG A 217 -47.31 32.68 11.33
CA ARG A 217 -46.98 31.77 10.23
C ARG A 217 -47.10 30.33 10.72
N LEU A 218 -47.42 29.43 9.81
CA LEU A 218 -47.32 27.99 10.02
C LEU A 218 -46.13 27.46 9.19
N PRO A 219 -45.00 27.08 9.81
CA PRO A 219 -43.89 26.46 9.08
C PRO A 219 -44.27 25.08 8.56
N PHE A 220 -44.03 24.82 7.27
CA PHE A 220 -44.17 23.49 6.68
C PHE A 220 -43.06 23.21 5.66
N THR A 221 -42.77 21.94 5.41
CA THR A 221 -41.89 21.47 4.33
C THR A 221 -42.63 20.56 3.36
N SER A 222 -42.17 20.51 2.10
CA SER A 222 -42.76 19.65 1.07
C SER A 222 -42.61 18.14 1.34
N LEU A 223 -41.63 17.75 2.14
CA LEU A 223 -41.36 16.35 2.53
C LEU A 223 -41.68 16.12 4.01
N THR A 224 -42.05 14.89 4.37
CA THR A 224 -42.20 14.47 5.77
C THR A 224 -40.82 14.08 6.28
N GLU A 225 -40.68 13.98 7.61
CA GLU A 225 -39.48 13.37 8.19
C GLU A 225 -39.23 11.95 7.63
N ASP A 226 -40.28 11.12 7.50
CA ASP A 226 -40.15 9.76 6.97
C ASP A 226 -39.75 9.70 5.48
N GLU A 227 -40.29 10.61 4.65
CA GLU A 227 -39.93 10.74 3.23
C GLU A 227 -38.52 11.30 3.05
N TYR A 228 -38.14 12.26 3.90
CA TYR A 228 -36.79 12.80 3.92
C TYR A 228 -35.78 11.72 4.33
N GLU A 229 -36.04 10.96 5.39
CA GLU A 229 -35.20 9.81 5.77
C GLU A 229 -35.13 8.74 4.66
N LYS A 230 -36.22 8.55 3.90
CA LYS A 230 -36.21 7.68 2.72
C LYS A 230 -35.28 8.21 1.64
N GLN A 231 -35.41 9.48 1.26
CA GLN A 231 -34.55 10.13 0.26
C GLN A 231 -33.08 10.10 0.71
N VAL A 232 -32.81 10.39 1.98
CA VAL A 232 -31.48 10.36 2.60
C VAL A 232 -30.82 9.01 2.40
N ARG A 233 -31.54 7.93 2.69
CA ARG A 233 -31.07 6.56 2.49
C ARG A 233 -30.84 6.26 1.02
N GLU A 234 -31.78 6.62 0.15
CA GLU A 234 -31.67 6.37 -1.29
C GLU A 234 -30.45 7.07 -1.90
N ASP A 235 -30.18 8.32 -1.52
CA ASP A 235 -29.02 9.09 -1.96
C ASP A 235 -27.71 8.49 -1.45
N TYR A 236 -27.69 8.06 -0.18
CA TYR A 236 -26.51 7.46 0.41
C TYR A 236 -26.17 6.10 -0.22
N GLN A 237 -27.17 5.23 -0.39
CA GLN A 237 -26.98 3.94 -1.06
C GLN A 237 -26.61 4.13 -2.53
N SER A 238 -27.19 5.11 -3.21
CA SER A 238 -26.80 5.47 -4.58
C SER A 238 -25.36 5.99 -4.66
N SER A 239 -24.88 6.73 -3.66
CA SER A 239 -23.47 7.14 -3.56
C SER A 239 -22.53 5.93 -3.39
N ILE A 240 -22.94 4.92 -2.61
CA ILE A 240 -22.20 3.63 -2.49
C ILE A 240 -22.13 2.92 -3.83
N ILE A 241 -23.26 2.82 -4.55
CA ILE A 241 -23.34 2.19 -5.87
C ILE A 241 -22.42 2.90 -6.86
N ASN A 242 -22.40 4.24 -6.88
CA ASN A 242 -21.75 5.03 -7.92
C ASN A 242 -20.25 5.27 -7.70
N PHE A 243 -19.81 5.54 -6.46
CA PHE A 243 -18.38 5.85 -6.22
C PHE A 243 -17.82 5.44 -4.85
N LEU A 244 -18.64 5.20 -3.82
CA LEU A 244 -18.14 5.02 -2.46
C LEU A 244 -17.80 3.55 -2.10
N ALA A 245 -18.26 2.53 -2.85
CA ALA A 245 -17.99 1.12 -2.49
C ALA A 245 -16.48 0.77 -2.45
N VAL A 246 -15.63 1.38 -3.29
CA VAL A 246 -14.17 1.23 -3.21
C VAL A 246 -13.58 1.74 -1.90
N ALA A 247 -14.18 2.74 -1.25
CA ALA A 247 -13.69 3.25 0.03
C ALA A 247 -13.85 2.18 1.13
N TYR A 248 -14.93 1.40 1.09
CA TYR A 248 -15.18 0.31 2.04
C TYR A 248 -14.20 -0.85 1.91
N LEU A 249 -13.56 -1.04 0.76
CA LEU A 249 -12.47 -2.01 0.57
C LEU A 249 -11.34 -1.81 1.59
N THR A 250 -11.10 -0.57 2.01
CA THR A 250 -10.05 -0.23 2.99
C THR A 250 -10.24 -0.93 4.33
N THR A 251 -11.47 -1.28 4.72
CA THR A 251 -11.76 -1.97 5.98
C THR A 251 -11.18 -3.39 6.05
N VAL A 252 -10.96 -4.06 4.92
CA VAL A 252 -10.46 -5.45 4.86
C VAL A 252 -9.08 -5.59 4.20
N MET A 253 -8.64 -4.59 3.44
CA MET A 253 -7.44 -4.67 2.58
C MET A 253 -6.10 -4.64 3.34
N PHE A 254 -6.01 -4.11 4.57
CA PHE A 254 -4.72 -3.90 5.25
C PHE A 254 -3.92 -5.18 5.53
N VAL A 255 -4.58 -6.34 5.59
CA VAL A 255 -3.91 -7.64 5.68
C VAL A 255 -2.93 -7.86 4.51
N ILE A 256 -3.25 -7.33 3.33
CA ILE A 256 -2.39 -7.43 2.14
C ILE A 256 -1.08 -6.71 2.36
N TYR A 257 -1.12 -5.44 2.79
CA TYR A 257 0.09 -4.65 3.06
C TYR A 257 0.98 -5.32 4.11
N HIS A 258 0.38 -5.70 5.25
CA HIS A 258 1.15 -6.23 6.38
C HIS A 258 1.73 -7.62 6.09
N MET A 259 0.94 -8.52 5.49
CA MET A 259 1.39 -9.89 5.25
C MET A 259 2.40 -9.99 4.11
N THR A 260 2.18 -9.29 2.99
CA THR A 260 3.13 -9.29 1.86
C THR A 260 4.50 -8.75 2.28
N GLY A 261 4.53 -7.64 3.03
CA GLY A 261 5.76 -7.07 3.57
C GLY A 261 6.48 -8.04 4.52
N PHE A 262 5.75 -8.74 5.40
CA PHE A 262 6.33 -9.72 6.31
C PHE A 262 6.96 -10.91 5.59
N ILE A 263 6.24 -11.51 4.62
CA ILE A 263 6.74 -12.65 3.83
C ILE A 263 7.98 -12.25 3.04
N ALA A 264 7.96 -11.08 2.41
CA ALA A 264 9.11 -10.58 1.66
C ALA A 264 10.32 -10.26 2.57
N THR A 265 10.08 -9.81 3.81
CA THR A 265 11.17 -9.59 4.80
C THR A 265 11.86 -10.90 5.18
N GLU A 266 11.12 -12.00 5.37
CA GLU A 266 11.72 -13.31 5.63
C GLU A 266 12.46 -13.92 4.43
N ARG A 267 12.14 -13.48 3.21
CA ARG A 267 12.92 -13.83 2.02
C ARG A 267 14.17 -12.95 1.89
N GLU A 268 14.09 -11.67 2.29
CA GLU A 268 15.21 -10.73 2.25
C GLU A 268 16.24 -10.97 3.36
N SER A 269 15.81 -11.44 4.54
CA SER A 269 16.68 -11.70 5.69
C SER A 269 17.81 -12.66 5.30
N GLY A 270 19.04 -12.14 5.24
CA GLY A 270 20.25 -12.80 4.73
C GLY A 270 21.14 -11.86 3.89
N MET A 271 20.56 -10.91 3.15
CA MET A 271 21.30 -10.02 2.23
C MET A 271 21.91 -8.76 2.89
N THR A 272 21.43 -8.36 4.07
CA THR A 272 21.59 -6.97 4.57
C THR A 272 22.91 -6.69 5.31
N GLN A 273 23.65 -7.70 5.79
CA GLN A 273 24.67 -7.48 6.85
C GLN A 273 26.04 -6.97 6.37
N LEU A 274 26.42 -7.15 5.10
CA LEU A 274 27.76 -6.75 4.63
C LEU A 274 27.88 -5.23 4.42
N ILE A 275 26.79 -4.59 3.97
CA ILE A 275 26.77 -3.14 3.69
C ILE A 275 26.76 -2.33 4.98
N ASP A 276 26.07 -2.82 6.03
CA ASP A 276 26.02 -2.17 7.35
C ASP A 276 27.38 -2.21 8.09
N ALA A 277 28.26 -3.17 7.76
CA ALA A 277 29.60 -3.27 8.36
C ALA A 277 30.68 -2.49 7.59
N MET A 278 30.53 -2.28 6.27
CA MET A 278 31.54 -1.63 5.42
C MET A 278 31.29 -0.13 5.17
N MET A 279 30.16 0.43 5.61
CA MET A 279 29.83 1.84 5.37
C MET A 279 29.60 2.61 6.69
N PRO A 280 30.52 3.48 7.13
CA PRO A 280 30.26 4.40 8.24
C PRO A 280 29.38 5.54 7.73
N ILE A 281 28.05 5.34 7.69
CA ILE A 281 27.11 6.36 7.17
C ILE A 281 26.22 6.90 8.30
N ARG A 282 26.24 8.22 8.45
CA ARG A 282 25.53 8.99 9.48
C ARG A 282 24.00 9.07 9.31
N ARG A 283 23.43 8.65 8.17
CA ARG A 283 21.99 8.75 7.85
C ARG A 283 21.44 7.46 7.22
N ARG A 284 20.46 6.83 7.88
CA ARG A 284 19.88 5.49 7.56
C ARG A 284 19.33 5.33 6.13
N TRP A 285 18.78 6.38 5.54
CA TRP A 285 18.15 6.36 4.20
C TRP A 285 19.12 6.11 3.03
N VAL A 286 20.40 6.43 3.19
CA VAL A 286 21.41 6.24 2.13
C VAL A 286 21.89 4.79 2.05
N ALA A 287 21.95 4.09 3.20
CA ALA A 287 22.16 2.64 3.24
C ALA A 287 20.98 1.88 2.63
N GLN A 288 19.76 2.44 2.68
CA GLN A 288 18.56 1.84 2.06
C GLN A 288 18.61 1.85 0.52
N LEU A 289 19.17 2.89 -0.10
CA LEU A 289 19.33 2.96 -1.57
C LEU A 289 20.39 1.97 -2.10
N ALA A 290 21.41 1.63 -1.31
CA ALA A 290 22.46 0.68 -1.69
C ALA A 290 21.97 -0.79 -1.72
N ARG A 291 20.84 -1.12 -1.07
CA ARG A 291 20.20 -2.44 -1.10
C ARG A 291 19.70 -2.86 -2.49
N VAL A 292 19.73 -1.96 -3.48
CA VAL A 292 19.15 -2.21 -4.79
C VAL A 292 19.98 -3.21 -5.62
N ALA A 293 21.28 -3.35 -5.35
CA ALA A 293 22.20 -4.17 -6.12
C ALA A 293 22.97 -5.17 -5.24
N THR A 294 22.35 -6.29 -4.86
CA THR A 294 23.09 -7.41 -4.26
C THR A 294 22.57 -8.75 -4.78
N GLU A 295 23.52 -9.64 -5.02
CA GLU A 295 23.42 -10.99 -5.56
C GLU A 295 22.51 -11.93 -4.76
N ARG A 296 22.14 -13.04 -5.41
CA ARG A 296 21.24 -14.08 -4.90
C ARG A 296 21.96 -14.89 -3.82
N GLU A 297 21.73 -14.54 -2.55
CA GLU A 297 22.16 -15.35 -1.40
C GLU A 297 20.97 -15.87 -0.59
N SER A 298 21.18 -16.96 0.14
CA SER A 298 20.11 -17.74 0.78
C SER A 298 19.35 -16.95 1.84
N GLY A 299 18.07 -16.66 1.58
CA GLY A 299 17.16 -16.09 2.57
C GLY A 299 16.70 -17.11 3.62
N MET A 300 16.15 -16.63 4.73
CA MET A 300 15.66 -17.49 5.85
C MET A 300 14.68 -18.56 5.40
N THR A 301 13.81 -18.23 4.45
CA THR A 301 12.90 -19.18 3.81
C THR A 301 13.62 -20.42 3.25
N GLN A 302 14.72 -20.22 2.50
CA GLN A 302 15.47 -21.31 1.88
C GLN A 302 16.22 -22.14 2.93
N LEU A 303 16.71 -21.50 3.98
CA LEU A 303 17.37 -22.17 5.09
C LEU A 303 16.42 -23.14 5.81
N ILE A 304 15.20 -22.69 6.11
CA ILE A 304 14.17 -23.51 6.75
C ILE A 304 13.77 -24.68 5.82
N ASP A 305 13.51 -24.40 4.54
CA ASP A 305 13.13 -25.42 3.55
C ASP A 305 14.22 -26.51 3.38
N ALA A 306 15.50 -26.14 3.51
CA ALA A 306 16.62 -27.07 3.38
C ALA A 306 16.91 -27.89 4.65
N MET A 307 16.65 -27.32 5.84
CA MET A 307 16.91 -28.01 7.12
C MET A 307 15.75 -28.90 7.59
N MET A 308 14.51 -28.68 7.12
CA MET A 308 13.39 -29.53 7.52
C MET A 308 13.50 -30.93 6.91
N PRO A 309 13.45 -32.02 7.72
CA PRO A 309 13.55 -33.39 7.22
C PRO A 309 12.22 -33.81 6.58
N ILE A 310 12.03 -33.47 5.31
CA ILE A 310 10.79 -33.77 4.59
C ILE A 310 11.09 -34.44 3.25
N ARG A 311 10.46 -35.60 3.01
CA ARG A 311 10.61 -36.39 1.77
C ARG A 311 10.29 -35.59 0.49
N ARG A 312 9.38 -34.61 0.55
CA ARG A 312 8.97 -33.79 -0.61
C ARG A 312 9.05 -32.30 -0.29
N ARG A 313 9.90 -31.54 -0.97
CA ARG A 313 10.14 -30.11 -0.68
C ARG A 313 8.89 -29.22 -0.71
N TRP A 314 7.88 -29.50 -1.54
CA TRP A 314 6.65 -28.69 -1.58
C TRP A 314 5.87 -28.72 -0.25
N VAL A 315 6.08 -29.75 0.59
CA VAL A 315 5.46 -29.85 1.92
C VAL A 315 6.06 -28.82 2.89
N ALA A 316 7.35 -28.52 2.77
CA ALA A 316 8.01 -27.44 3.53
C ALA A 316 7.39 -26.07 3.20
N GLN A 317 7.25 -25.80 1.90
CA GLN A 317 6.62 -24.58 1.38
C GLN A 317 5.17 -24.47 1.84
N LEU A 318 4.41 -25.57 1.76
CA LEU A 318 3.03 -25.61 2.23
C LEU A 318 2.92 -25.32 3.74
N ALA A 319 3.79 -25.90 4.57
CA ALA A 319 3.79 -25.65 6.01
C ALA A 319 4.01 -24.15 6.31
N ARG A 320 4.92 -23.49 5.59
CA ARG A 320 5.20 -22.07 5.72
C ARG A 320 4.04 -21.20 5.25
N VAL A 321 3.44 -21.51 4.09
CA VAL A 321 2.27 -20.80 3.55
C VAL A 321 1.07 -20.88 4.49
N ILE A 322 0.74 -22.08 4.99
CA ILE A 322 -0.32 -22.27 6.00
C ILE A 322 0.03 -21.50 7.28
N SER A 323 1.29 -21.51 7.69
CA SER A 323 1.73 -20.77 8.87
C SER A 323 1.53 -19.26 8.75
N TYR A 324 1.75 -18.67 7.58
CA TYR A 324 1.44 -17.26 7.35
C TYR A 324 -0.07 -17.02 7.37
N HIS A 325 -0.82 -17.83 6.61
CA HIS A 325 -2.27 -17.68 6.49
C HIS A 325 -2.96 -17.75 7.85
N VAL A 326 -2.68 -18.79 8.65
CA VAL A 326 -3.29 -18.97 9.97
C VAL A 326 -2.86 -17.87 10.94
N ALA A 327 -1.57 -17.51 10.99
CA ALA A 327 -1.10 -16.50 11.94
C ALA A 327 -1.69 -15.11 11.67
N PHE A 328 -1.77 -14.69 10.40
CA PHE A 328 -2.34 -13.39 10.03
C PHE A 328 -3.87 -13.41 10.07
N SER A 329 -4.52 -14.50 9.66
CA SER A 329 -5.99 -14.60 9.72
C SER A 329 -6.48 -14.56 11.16
N LEU A 330 -5.85 -15.29 12.09
CA LEU A 330 -6.20 -15.22 13.51
C LEU A 330 -5.95 -13.83 14.12
N LEU A 331 -4.94 -13.11 13.63
CA LEU A 331 -4.65 -11.75 14.07
C LEU A 331 -5.74 -10.76 13.62
N TYR A 332 -6.15 -10.80 12.36
CA TYR A 332 -7.12 -9.85 11.80
C TYR A 332 -8.59 -10.23 12.06
N LEU A 333 -8.87 -11.48 12.42
CA LEU A 333 -10.23 -11.99 12.61
C LEU A 333 -11.09 -11.11 13.53
N PRO A 334 -10.65 -10.66 14.73
CA PRO A 334 -11.50 -9.84 15.58
C PRO A 334 -11.74 -8.45 14.98
N GLY A 335 -10.80 -7.90 14.21
CA GLY A 335 -10.99 -6.64 13.47
C GLY A 335 -12.07 -6.75 12.40
N TRP A 336 -12.07 -7.85 11.63
CA TRP A 336 -13.13 -8.12 10.63
C TRP A 336 -14.50 -8.34 11.27
N VAL A 337 -14.55 -9.07 12.39
CA VAL A 337 -15.81 -9.31 13.13
C VAL A 337 -16.36 -8.00 13.68
N ILE A 338 -15.57 -7.22 14.43
CA ILE A 338 -16.02 -5.95 15.01
C ILE A 338 -16.39 -4.95 13.92
N GLY A 339 -15.56 -4.82 12.87
CA GLY A 339 -15.85 -3.97 11.72
C GLY A 339 -17.18 -4.31 11.04
N SER A 340 -17.47 -5.61 10.84
CA SER A 340 -18.75 -6.06 10.26
C SER A 340 -19.96 -5.70 11.12
N ILE A 341 -19.85 -5.80 12.45
CA ILE A 341 -20.91 -5.43 13.39
C ILE A 341 -21.17 -3.92 13.34
N VAL A 342 -20.11 -3.12 13.32
CA VAL A 342 -20.21 -1.65 13.24
C VAL A 342 -20.84 -1.21 11.92
N LEU A 343 -20.39 -1.76 10.79
CA LEU A 343 -20.94 -1.43 9.46
C LEU A 343 -22.41 -1.84 9.36
N ARG A 344 -22.77 -3.01 9.90
CA ARG A 344 -24.17 -3.43 9.97
C ARG A 344 -25.02 -2.46 10.80
N ALA A 345 -24.51 -1.99 11.94
CA ALA A 345 -25.28 -1.12 12.83
C ALA A 345 -25.56 0.26 12.23
N ASN A 346 -24.67 0.78 11.36
CA ASN A 346 -24.76 2.15 10.85
C ASN A 346 -25.24 2.25 9.40
N ILE A 347 -24.93 1.27 8.54
CA ILE A 347 -25.15 1.37 7.08
C ILE A 347 -26.11 0.28 6.57
N TRP A 348 -25.94 -0.95 7.04
CA TRP A 348 -26.71 -2.12 6.58
C TRP A 348 -27.81 -2.49 7.59
N SER A 349 -28.72 -1.56 7.87
CA SER A 349 -29.69 -1.71 8.95
C SER A 349 -30.73 -2.80 8.67
N ASN A 350 -31.16 -2.96 7.42
CA ASN A 350 -32.15 -3.95 6.99
C ASN A 350 -31.51 -5.33 6.70
N THR A 351 -30.24 -5.35 6.32
CA THR A 351 -29.53 -6.61 6.03
C THR A 351 -29.18 -7.38 7.32
N SER A 352 -29.33 -8.72 7.26
CA SER A 352 -29.04 -9.57 8.42
C SER A 352 -27.56 -9.54 8.82
N ILE A 353 -27.29 -9.56 10.13
CA ILE A 353 -25.93 -9.58 10.67
C ILE A 353 -25.12 -10.79 10.20
N GLY A 354 -25.79 -11.93 9.97
CA GLY A 354 -25.15 -13.15 9.48
C GLY A 354 -24.54 -12.99 8.09
N VAL A 355 -25.24 -12.31 7.17
CA VAL A 355 -24.77 -12.05 5.81
C VAL A 355 -23.53 -11.15 5.84
N VAL A 356 -23.58 -10.03 6.54
CA VAL A 356 -22.46 -9.07 6.63
C VAL A 356 -21.25 -9.71 7.31
N LEU A 357 -21.45 -10.39 8.45
CA LEU A 357 -20.36 -11.00 9.22
C LEU A 357 -19.66 -12.11 8.43
N VAL A 358 -20.41 -13.06 7.88
CA VAL A 358 -19.81 -14.18 7.14
C VAL A 358 -19.09 -13.68 5.90
N TYR A 359 -19.67 -12.72 5.18
CA TYR A 359 -19.02 -12.15 4.01
C TYR A 359 -17.70 -11.45 4.36
N TYR A 360 -17.68 -10.58 5.37
CA TYR A 360 -16.46 -9.85 5.75
C TYR A 360 -15.34 -10.78 6.24
N VAL A 361 -15.68 -11.86 6.95
CA VAL A 361 -14.71 -12.88 7.35
C VAL A 361 -14.18 -13.64 6.12
N LEU A 362 -15.04 -14.06 5.19
CA LEU A 362 -14.61 -14.71 3.94
C LEU A 362 -13.76 -13.79 3.08
N ALA A 363 -14.14 -12.51 2.95
CA ALA A 363 -13.40 -11.51 2.22
C ALA A 363 -12.01 -11.28 2.86
N GLY A 364 -11.93 -11.17 4.18
CA GLY A 364 -10.66 -11.07 4.91
C GLY A 364 -9.74 -12.27 4.68
N LEU A 365 -10.28 -13.49 4.76
CA LEU A 365 -9.54 -14.72 4.49
C LEU A 365 -9.07 -14.81 3.03
N ALA A 366 -9.91 -14.40 2.08
CA ALA A 366 -9.57 -14.34 0.66
C ALA A 366 -8.49 -13.28 0.38
N MET A 367 -8.55 -12.11 1.03
CA MET A 367 -7.52 -11.06 0.95
C MET A 367 -6.18 -11.55 1.52
N ALA A 368 -6.21 -12.29 2.64
CA ALA A 368 -5.02 -12.96 3.14
C ALA A 368 -4.47 -13.96 2.10
N SER A 369 -5.32 -14.80 1.52
CA SER A 369 -4.91 -15.72 0.45
C SER A 369 -4.32 -14.99 -0.78
N ALA A 370 -4.91 -13.88 -1.20
CA ALA A 370 -4.43 -13.04 -2.30
C ALA A 370 -3.04 -12.44 -1.98
N ALA A 371 -2.81 -12.02 -0.75
CA ALA A 371 -1.51 -11.53 -0.30
C ALA A 371 -0.39 -12.57 -0.42
N ILE A 372 -0.68 -13.86 -0.21
CA ILE A 372 0.32 -14.93 -0.44
C ILE A 372 0.70 -14.99 -1.91
N LEU A 373 -0.29 -14.98 -2.81
CA LEU A 373 -0.07 -14.94 -4.25
C LEU A 373 0.76 -13.72 -4.66
N VAL A 374 0.35 -12.52 -4.23
CA VAL A 374 1.05 -11.28 -4.57
C VAL A 374 2.49 -11.31 -4.03
N SER A 375 2.70 -11.81 -2.81
CA SER A 375 4.04 -11.94 -2.23
C SER A 375 4.97 -12.83 -3.07
N SER A 376 4.45 -13.82 -3.80
CA SER A 376 5.24 -14.74 -4.63
C SER A 376 5.99 -14.07 -5.78
N PHE A 377 5.61 -12.84 -6.17
CA PHE A 377 6.31 -12.07 -7.21
C PHE A 377 7.45 -11.21 -6.68
N PHE A 378 7.51 -10.98 -5.37
CA PHE A 378 8.48 -10.06 -4.76
C PHE A 378 9.60 -10.77 -4.00
N GLN A 379 10.81 -10.24 -4.16
CA GLN A 379 12.00 -10.63 -3.39
C GLN A 379 12.38 -9.58 -2.33
N LYS A 380 11.93 -8.33 -2.46
CA LYS A 380 12.33 -7.19 -1.61
C LYS A 380 11.16 -6.71 -0.75
N ALA A 381 11.38 -6.57 0.56
CA ALA A 381 10.33 -6.24 1.52
C ALA A 381 9.72 -4.85 1.31
N GLN A 382 10.58 -3.84 1.16
CA GLN A 382 10.18 -2.42 1.23
C GLN A 382 9.23 -1.99 0.12
N LEU A 383 9.31 -2.60 -1.07
CA LEU A 383 8.43 -2.29 -2.19
C LEU A 383 7.16 -3.16 -2.15
N SER A 384 7.27 -4.42 -1.73
CA SER A 384 6.21 -5.43 -1.86
C SER A 384 4.87 -5.04 -1.21
N GLY A 385 4.90 -4.52 0.02
CA GLY A 385 3.69 -4.15 0.75
C GLY A 385 2.94 -2.99 0.12
N VAL A 386 3.66 -1.93 -0.23
CA VAL A 386 3.07 -0.71 -0.82
C VAL A 386 2.57 -1.00 -2.24
N THR A 387 3.33 -1.73 -3.06
CA THR A 387 2.90 -2.07 -4.41
C THR A 387 1.70 -3.00 -4.41
N ALA A 388 1.63 -3.95 -3.47
CA ALA A 388 0.46 -4.82 -3.30
C ALA A 388 -0.79 -4.03 -2.88
N LEU A 389 -0.64 -3.09 -1.95
CA LEU A 389 -1.72 -2.21 -1.51
C LEU A 389 -2.25 -1.35 -2.67
N LEU A 390 -1.35 -0.66 -3.40
CA LEU A 390 -1.70 0.17 -4.54
C LEU A 390 -2.40 -0.65 -5.65
N ALA A 391 -1.88 -1.84 -5.97
CA ALA A 391 -2.52 -2.72 -6.95
C ALA A 391 -3.93 -3.14 -6.52
N THR A 392 -4.14 -3.41 -5.24
CA THR A 392 -5.46 -3.77 -4.70
C THR A 392 -6.45 -2.62 -4.80
N VAL A 393 -6.03 -1.39 -4.46
CA VAL A 393 -6.84 -0.18 -4.60
C VAL A 393 -7.18 0.08 -6.07
N LEU A 394 -6.20 0.00 -6.97
CA LEU A 394 -6.42 0.22 -8.40
C LEU A 394 -7.42 -0.78 -9.00
N LEU A 395 -7.37 -2.06 -8.60
CA LEU A 395 -8.36 -3.06 -9.00
C LEU A 395 -9.75 -2.78 -8.43
N GLY A 396 -9.84 -2.24 -7.21
CA GLY A 396 -11.09 -1.78 -6.63
C GLY A 396 -11.68 -0.57 -7.38
N ILE A 397 -10.84 0.42 -7.71
CA ILE A 397 -11.24 1.60 -8.52
C ILE A 397 -11.70 1.15 -9.90
N LEU A 398 -11.00 0.20 -10.53
CA LEU A 398 -11.41 -0.37 -11.81
C LEU A 398 -12.81 -1.00 -11.72
N ALA A 399 -13.12 -1.74 -10.66
CA ALA A 399 -14.44 -2.32 -10.47
C ALA A 399 -15.52 -1.25 -10.28
N GLN A 400 -15.21 -0.17 -9.54
CA GLN A 400 -16.12 0.95 -9.30
C GLN A 400 -16.38 1.80 -10.56
N ALA A 401 -15.36 1.98 -11.40
CA ALA A 401 -15.44 2.81 -12.61
C ALA A 401 -16.28 2.16 -13.73
N LEU A 402 -16.63 0.88 -13.60
CA LEU A 402 -17.53 0.19 -14.51
C LEU A 402 -18.98 0.48 -14.09
N THR A 403 -19.61 1.48 -14.73
CA THR A 403 -20.99 1.90 -14.45
C THR A 403 -22.03 0.82 -14.81
N ASP A 404 -21.93 0.25 -16.01
CA ASP A 404 -22.84 -0.82 -16.50
C ASP A 404 -22.08 -2.05 -17.02
N PRO A 405 -21.46 -2.83 -16.12
CA PRO A 405 -20.71 -4.01 -16.52
C PRO A 405 -21.66 -5.17 -16.84
N GLY A 406 -21.43 -5.83 -17.98
CA GLY A 406 -22.15 -7.08 -18.31
C GLY A 406 -21.82 -8.21 -17.33
N THR A 407 -22.78 -9.13 -17.13
CA THR A 407 -22.71 -10.28 -16.20
C THR A 407 -21.40 -11.08 -16.30
N GLY A 408 -20.93 -11.38 -17.52
CA GLY A 408 -19.69 -12.13 -17.73
C GLY A 408 -18.44 -11.40 -17.24
N VAL A 409 -18.39 -10.07 -17.41
CA VAL A 409 -17.26 -9.24 -16.97
C VAL A 409 -17.19 -9.24 -15.44
N VAL A 410 -18.33 -9.03 -14.77
CA VAL A 410 -18.43 -9.07 -13.31
C VAL A 410 -18.03 -10.44 -12.76
N ALA A 411 -18.50 -11.53 -13.38
CA ALA A 411 -18.16 -12.89 -12.96
C ALA A 411 -16.65 -13.17 -13.05
N VAL A 412 -16.02 -12.82 -14.18
CA VAL A 412 -14.58 -13.06 -14.40
C VAL A 412 -13.73 -12.20 -13.46
N LEU A 413 -14.02 -10.90 -13.35
CA LEU A 413 -13.27 -10.00 -12.47
C LEU A 413 -13.42 -10.40 -11.00
N SER A 414 -14.63 -10.77 -10.57
CA SER A 414 -14.90 -11.19 -9.19
C SER A 414 -14.30 -12.55 -8.83
N LEU A 415 -14.12 -13.45 -9.82
CA LEU A 415 -13.44 -14.73 -9.62
C LEU A 415 -11.92 -14.56 -9.59
N LEU A 416 -11.36 -13.70 -10.45
CA LEU A 416 -9.91 -13.52 -10.58
C LEU A 416 -9.32 -12.60 -9.52
N PHE A 417 -10.04 -11.55 -9.11
CA PHE A 417 -9.56 -10.51 -8.21
C PHE A 417 -10.50 -10.27 -7.01
N THR A 418 -10.04 -10.60 -5.81
CA THR A 418 -10.77 -10.34 -4.55
C THR A 418 -11.23 -8.89 -4.36
N PRO A 419 -10.42 -7.83 -4.61
CA PRO A 419 -10.91 -6.46 -4.47
C PRO A 419 -12.11 -6.14 -5.37
N CYS A 420 -12.16 -6.67 -6.59
CA CYS A 420 -13.31 -6.50 -7.46
C CYS A 420 -14.55 -7.21 -6.91
N ASN A 421 -14.39 -8.44 -6.38
CA ASN A 421 -15.47 -9.18 -5.73
C ASN A 421 -16.09 -8.38 -4.56
N VAL A 422 -15.23 -7.81 -3.70
CA VAL A 422 -15.67 -6.99 -2.55
C VAL A 422 -16.46 -5.77 -3.01
N VAL A 423 -15.99 -5.05 -4.02
CA VAL A 423 -16.69 -3.86 -4.55
C VAL A 423 -18.05 -4.25 -5.15
N PHE A 424 -18.10 -5.26 -6.03
CA PHE A 424 -19.37 -5.67 -6.67
C PHE A 424 -20.39 -6.23 -5.68
N PHE A 425 -19.95 -6.96 -4.64
CA PHE A 425 -20.85 -7.43 -3.59
C PHE A 425 -21.39 -6.28 -2.74
N LEU A 426 -20.57 -5.28 -2.40
CA LEU A 426 -21.02 -4.07 -1.70
C LEU A 426 -22.05 -3.29 -2.52
N ILE A 427 -21.85 -3.17 -3.84
CA ILE A 427 -22.84 -2.58 -4.77
C ILE A 427 -24.15 -3.38 -4.76
N THR A 428 -24.06 -4.72 -4.75
CA THR A 428 -25.23 -5.61 -4.69
C THR A 428 -26.01 -5.41 -3.38
N MET A 429 -25.33 -5.32 -2.23
CA MET A 429 -25.97 -5.02 -0.94
C MET A 429 -26.59 -3.62 -0.91
N ALA A 430 -25.91 -2.61 -1.45
CA ALA A 430 -26.42 -1.23 -1.54
C ALA A 430 -27.73 -1.14 -2.33
N ARG A 431 -27.88 -1.92 -3.41
CA ARG A 431 -29.11 -1.98 -4.20
C ARG A 431 -30.30 -2.52 -3.39
N TRP A 432 -30.11 -3.58 -2.61
CA TRP A 432 -31.16 -4.12 -1.72
C TRP A 432 -31.52 -3.14 -0.60
N GLU A 433 -30.50 -2.57 0.04
CA GLU A 433 -30.67 -1.64 1.17
C GLU A 433 -31.37 -0.34 0.74
N ARG A 434 -31.16 0.10 -0.51
CA ARG A 434 -31.87 1.23 -1.13
C ARG A 434 -33.38 1.04 -1.10
N GLU A 435 -33.87 -0.18 -1.34
CA GLU A 435 -35.29 -0.53 -1.39
C GLU A 435 -35.87 -0.98 -0.03
N ARG A 436 -35.15 -0.76 1.09
CA ARG A 436 -35.51 -1.24 2.45
C ARG A 436 -35.70 -2.77 2.54
N MET A 437 -35.06 -3.53 1.65
CA MET A 437 -35.12 -4.98 1.66
C MET A 437 -33.83 -5.57 2.22
N ALA A 438 -33.95 -6.64 3.00
CA ALA A 438 -32.78 -7.39 3.44
C ALA A 438 -32.10 -8.07 2.24
N THR A 439 -30.76 -8.02 2.17
CA THR A 439 -30.02 -8.67 1.08
C THR A 439 -30.36 -10.15 0.97
N ASN A 440 -31.00 -10.54 -0.15
CA ASN A 440 -31.25 -11.94 -0.49
C ASN A 440 -30.02 -12.53 -1.21
N LEU A 441 -29.56 -13.71 -0.77
CA LEU A 441 -28.39 -14.37 -1.35
C LEU A 441 -28.69 -15.10 -2.66
N THR A 442 -29.95 -15.49 -2.88
CA THR A 442 -30.36 -16.35 -4.01
C THR A 442 -30.94 -15.58 -5.18
N GLU A 443 -31.44 -14.38 -4.93
CA GLU A 443 -32.04 -13.52 -5.93
C GLU A 443 -31.04 -12.48 -6.45
N VAL A 444 -31.31 -11.98 -7.65
CA VAL A 444 -30.54 -10.88 -8.26
C VAL A 444 -30.94 -9.57 -7.58
N ALA A 445 -29.98 -8.67 -7.38
CA ALA A 445 -30.27 -7.37 -6.79
C ALA A 445 -31.25 -6.57 -7.67
N PRO A 446 -32.16 -5.80 -7.05
CA PRO A 446 -33.09 -4.99 -7.81
C PRO A 446 -32.35 -3.89 -8.56
N ASN A 447 -32.85 -3.52 -9.74
CA ASN A 447 -32.25 -2.47 -10.59
C ASN A 447 -30.76 -2.71 -10.89
N SER A 448 -30.37 -3.97 -11.10
CA SER A 448 -28.99 -4.35 -11.40
C SER A 448 -28.70 -4.46 -12.90
N SER A 449 -27.56 -3.93 -13.34
CA SER A 449 -27.02 -4.11 -14.70
C SER A 449 -26.48 -5.52 -14.99
N PHE A 450 -26.30 -6.37 -13.96
CA PHE A 450 -25.78 -7.73 -14.10
C PHE A 450 -26.61 -8.75 -13.31
N GLU A 451 -26.79 -9.95 -13.89
CA GLU A 451 -27.68 -11.00 -13.35
C GLU A 451 -26.94 -12.02 -12.48
N LEU A 452 -26.13 -11.57 -11.51
CA LEU A 452 -25.41 -12.47 -10.60
C LEU A 452 -26.02 -12.45 -9.18
N PRO A 453 -26.52 -13.59 -8.68
CA PRO A 453 -26.94 -13.71 -7.29
C PRO A 453 -25.79 -13.50 -6.30
N ALA A 454 -26.11 -12.94 -5.13
CA ALA A 454 -25.11 -12.61 -4.10
C ALA A 454 -24.30 -13.84 -3.61
N ILE A 455 -24.88 -15.05 -3.64
CA ILE A 455 -24.19 -16.29 -3.24
C ILE A 455 -23.00 -16.66 -4.15
N VAL A 456 -23.02 -16.23 -5.41
CA VAL A 456 -21.92 -16.50 -6.36
C VAL A 456 -20.63 -15.84 -5.89
N PHE A 457 -20.72 -14.61 -5.35
CA PHE A 457 -19.58 -13.90 -4.79
C PHE A 457 -18.96 -14.67 -3.61
N TRP A 458 -19.78 -15.30 -2.77
CA TRP A 458 -19.31 -16.12 -1.64
C TRP A 458 -18.57 -17.37 -2.11
N ILE A 459 -19.10 -18.05 -3.13
CA ILE A 459 -18.46 -19.21 -3.75
C ILE A 459 -17.09 -18.81 -4.33
N PHE A 460 -17.02 -17.68 -5.02
CA PHE A 460 -15.75 -17.16 -5.55
C PHE A 460 -14.74 -16.87 -4.45
N LEU A 461 -15.14 -16.27 -3.32
CA LEU A 461 -14.24 -16.06 -2.18
C LEU A 461 -13.73 -17.37 -1.60
N ILE A 462 -14.59 -18.39 -1.46
CA ILE A 462 -14.19 -19.73 -0.98
C ILE A 462 -13.16 -20.37 -1.92
N ILE A 463 -13.39 -20.27 -3.23
CA ILE A 463 -12.43 -20.75 -4.25
C ILE A 463 -11.10 -19.98 -4.12
N GLN A 464 -11.14 -18.66 -4.01
CA GLN A 464 -9.96 -17.80 -3.87
C GLN A 464 -9.14 -18.12 -2.61
N ILE A 465 -9.79 -18.44 -1.49
CA ILE A 465 -9.12 -18.83 -0.25
C ILE A 465 -8.18 -20.02 -0.49
N VAL A 466 -8.58 -20.99 -1.30
CA VAL A 466 -7.80 -22.20 -1.59
C VAL A 466 -6.87 -22.04 -2.80
N VAL A 467 -7.34 -21.41 -3.87
CA VAL A 467 -6.61 -21.33 -5.15
C VAL A 467 -5.42 -20.38 -5.07
N TYR A 468 -5.52 -19.22 -4.42
CA TYR A 468 -4.40 -18.28 -4.38
C TYR A 468 -3.16 -18.80 -3.65
N PRO A 469 -3.25 -19.48 -2.49
CA PRO A 469 -2.07 -20.09 -1.88
C PRO A 469 -1.44 -21.17 -2.76
N LEU A 470 -2.26 -21.96 -3.49
CA LEU A 470 -1.76 -22.98 -4.43
C LEU A 470 -1.03 -22.35 -5.62
N LEU A 471 -1.60 -21.30 -6.22
CA LEU A 471 -0.94 -20.51 -7.26
C LEU A 471 0.33 -19.84 -6.73
N GLY A 472 0.30 -19.30 -5.51
CA GLY A 472 1.46 -18.72 -4.84
C GLY A 472 2.60 -19.72 -4.69
N ILE A 473 2.31 -20.96 -4.27
CA ILE A 473 3.30 -22.05 -4.18
C ILE A 473 3.84 -22.42 -5.57
N LEU A 474 2.97 -22.51 -6.58
CA LEU A 474 3.37 -22.83 -7.95
C LEU A 474 4.30 -21.76 -8.53
N ILE A 475 3.94 -20.48 -8.38
CA ILE A 475 4.72 -19.34 -8.88
C ILE A 475 6.03 -19.21 -8.11
N GLU A 476 6.01 -19.32 -6.78
CA GLU A 476 7.23 -19.35 -5.97
C GLU A 476 8.13 -20.52 -6.38
N GLY A 477 7.57 -21.70 -6.62
CA GLY A 477 8.28 -22.86 -7.12
C GLY A 477 8.88 -22.67 -8.52
N ARG A 478 8.22 -21.90 -9.40
CA ARG A 478 8.71 -21.61 -10.75
C ARG A 478 9.76 -20.49 -10.81
N LEU A 479 9.53 -19.41 -10.07
CA LEU A 479 10.41 -18.24 -10.03
C LEU A 479 11.63 -18.46 -9.13
N PHE A 480 11.43 -19.07 -7.96
CA PHE A 480 12.44 -19.19 -6.91
C PHE A 480 12.76 -20.64 -6.53
N GLY A 481 11.97 -21.62 -6.98
CA GLY A 481 12.15 -23.02 -6.60
C GLY A 481 13.47 -23.60 -7.10
N THR A 482 14.10 -24.36 -6.20
CA THR A 482 15.43 -24.96 -6.38
C THR A 482 15.33 -26.45 -6.65
N SER A 483 14.17 -26.93 -7.13
CA SER A 483 13.88 -28.36 -7.33
C SER A 483 14.92 -28.98 -8.27
N ALA A 484 15.84 -29.74 -7.67
CA ALA A 484 16.99 -30.28 -8.35
C ALA A 484 16.70 -31.72 -8.77
N LYS A 485 16.20 -31.89 -10.00
CA LYS A 485 16.30 -33.17 -10.70
C LYS A 485 17.78 -33.63 -10.60
N GLY A 486 18.03 -34.83 -10.08
CA GLY A 486 19.39 -35.35 -9.84
C GLY A 486 19.85 -35.40 -8.38
N ARG A 487 19.10 -34.82 -7.42
CA ARG A 487 19.40 -34.97 -5.99
C ARG A 487 18.51 -35.99 -5.30
N THR A 488 19.12 -36.97 -4.63
CA THR A 488 18.45 -37.99 -3.81
C THR A 488 18.86 -37.86 -2.35
N VAL A 489 17.89 -37.90 -1.44
CA VAL A 489 18.14 -37.88 0.02
C VAL A 489 17.57 -39.18 0.58
N LEU A 490 18.44 -40.00 1.16
CA LEU A 490 18.10 -41.30 1.73
C LEU A 490 17.67 -41.09 3.18
N TYR A 491 16.42 -41.45 3.51
CA TYR A 491 15.86 -41.27 4.86
C TYR A 491 15.67 -42.59 5.63
N ASP A 492 15.72 -43.74 4.95
CA ASP A 492 15.58 -45.05 5.59
C ASP A 492 16.96 -45.57 6.03
N GLN A 493 17.01 -46.14 7.23
CA GLN A 493 18.15 -46.95 7.66
C GLN A 493 18.14 -48.23 6.83
N PRO A 494 19.27 -48.62 6.19
CA PRO A 494 19.35 -49.95 5.59
C PRO A 494 19.15 -51.00 6.70
N THR A 495 18.22 -51.92 6.46
CA THR A 495 17.83 -53.01 7.38
C THR A 495 18.93 -54.04 7.63
N ASP A 496 20.03 -53.99 6.87
CA ASP A 496 21.20 -54.82 7.07
C ASP A 496 22.37 -53.96 7.56
N GLY A 497 23.02 -54.37 8.65
CA GLY A 497 24.02 -53.62 9.41
C GLY A 497 25.34 -53.26 8.70
N ALA A 498 25.32 -52.91 7.42
CA ALA A 498 26.46 -52.42 6.66
C ALA A 498 26.32 -50.92 6.36
N HIS A 499 26.73 -50.08 7.32
CA HIS A 499 26.96 -48.63 7.11
C HIS A 499 28.22 -48.33 6.27
N ASN A 500 28.45 -49.05 5.17
CA ASN A 500 29.73 -48.97 4.43
C ASN A 500 29.79 -47.90 3.33
N GLY A 501 28.76 -47.04 3.19
CA GLY A 501 28.72 -45.98 2.18
C GLY A 501 29.06 -44.58 2.73
N PRO A 502 29.61 -43.67 1.88
CA PRO A 502 29.86 -42.28 2.26
C PRO A 502 28.57 -41.54 2.62
N ALA A 503 28.68 -40.48 3.42
CA ALA A 503 27.52 -39.69 3.85
C ALA A 503 26.97 -38.80 2.72
N VAL A 504 27.87 -38.30 1.86
CA VAL A 504 27.52 -37.55 0.65
C VAL A 504 28.34 -38.11 -0.52
N ARG A 505 27.69 -38.32 -1.66
CA ARG A 505 28.31 -38.74 -2.92
C ARG A 505 27.90 -37.80 -4.04
N LEU A 506 28.88 -37.22 -4.71
CA LEU A 506 28.71 -36.45 -5.95
C LEU A 506 29.18 -37.33 -7.11
N ASP A 507 28.37 -37.47 -8.15
CA ASP A 507 28.72 -38.22 -9.35
C ASP A 507 28.45 -37.39 -10.61
N GLY A 508 29.52 -37.01 -11.31
CA GLY A 508 29.47 -36.23 -12.55
C GLY A 508 28.71 -34.90 -12.41
N PHE A 509 28.76 -34.26 -11.24
CA PHE A 509 27.99 -33.05 -10.95
C PHE A 509 28.48 -31.86 -11.78
N SER A 510 27.61 -31.27 -12.60
CA SER A 510 27.88 -30.01 -13.29
C SER A 510 26.82 -28.96 -13.03
N LYS A 511 27.29 -27.70 -12.94
CA LYS A 511 26.47 -26.51 -12.81
C LYS A 511 26.94 -25.44 -13.80
N HIS A 512 26.06 -25.17 -14.77
CA HIS A 512 26.25 -24.14 -15.78
C HIS A 512 25.19 -23.06 -15.63
N TYR A 513 25.60 -21.79 -15.72
CA TYR A 513 24.73 -20.62 -15.71
C TYR A 513 24.63 -20.04 -17.13
N PRO A 514 23.58 -20.39 -17.90
CA PRO A 514 23.38 -19.81 -19.22
C PRO A 514 22.96 -18.33 -19.08
N PRO A 515 23.27 -17.47 -20.07
CA PRO A 515 22.77 -16.11 -20.11
C PRO A 515 21.23 -16.09 -20.16
N SER A 516 20.61 -15.11 -19.50
CA SER A 516 19.14 -15.03 -19.43
C SER A 516 18.50 -14.82 -20.80
N ALA A 517 17.24 -15.22 -20.99
CA ALA A 517 16.54 -15.06 -22.28
C ALA A 517 16.51 -13.59 -22.75
N PHE A 518 16.33 -12.65 -21.81
CA PHE A 518 16.42 -11.22 -22.08
C PHE A 518 17.83 -10.79 -22.51
N GLN A 519 18.88 -11.33 -21.88
CA GLN A 519 20.27 -11.06 -22.28
C GLN A 519 20.64 -11.69 -23.62
N ARG A 520 20.04 -12.85 -23.98
CA ARG A 520 20.15 -13.44 -25.31
C ARG A 520 19.42 -12.62 -26.37
N LEU A 521 18.24 -12.10 -26.06
CA LEU A 521 17.50 -11.21 -26.97
C LEU A 521 18.24 -9.88 -27.17
N MET A 522 18.85 -9.34 -26.11
CA MET A 522 19.65 -8.12 -26.17
C MET A 522 21.06 -8.33 -26.78
N SER A 523 21.48 -9.57 -27.07
CA SER A 523 22.74 -9.81 -27.79
C SER A 523 22.66 -9.44 -29.28
N VAL A 524 21.50 -8.97 -29.76
CA VAL A 524 21.38 -8.29 -31.05
C VAL A 524 22.15 -6.96 -31.05
N PHE A 525 22.34 -6.32 -29.89
CA PHE A 525 23.02 -5.03 -29.74
C PHE A 525 24.44 -5.11 -29.15
N GLY A 526 25.03 -6.32 -29.02
CA GLY A 526 26.37 -6.50 -28.44
C GLY A 526 26.85 -7.95 -28.41
N LYS A 527 28.09 -8.21 -27.93
CA LYS A 527 28.64 -9.57 -27.87
C LYS A 527 27.78 -10.48 -26.97
N PRO A 528 27.45 -11.71 -27.40
CA PRO A 528 26.73 -12.66 -26.56
C PRO A 528 27.59 -13.01 -25.34
N ARG A 529 26.98 -12.97 -24.15
CA ARG A 529 27.63 -13.45 -22.92
C ARG A 529 27.75 -14.97 -22.98
N GLU A 530 28.94 -15.49 -22.74
CA GLU A 530 29.21 -16.94 -22.68
C GLU A 530 28.54 -17.58 -21.46
N THR A 531 28.31 -18.89 -21.55
CA THR A 531 27.77 -19.68 -20.45
C THR A 531 28.85 -19.88 -19.39
N VAL A 532 28.60 -19.40 -18.18
CA VAL A 532 29.55 -19.56 -17.08
C VAL A 532 29.45 -20.98 -16.54
N LYS A 533 30.51 -21.77 -16.71
CA LYS A 533 30.66 -23.09 -16.11
C LYS A 533 31.19 -22.94 -14.67
N ALA A 534 30.30 -23.06 -13.68
CA ALA A 534 30.69 -22.92 -12.28
C ALA A 534 31.28 -24.21 -11.69
N VAL A 535 30.73 -25.36 -12.09
CA VAL A 535 31.24 -26.69 -11.76
C VAL A 535 31.06 -27.58 -13.00
N ASP A 536 32.06 -28.39 -13.35
CA ASP A 536 32.04 -29.25 -14.54
C ASP A 536 32.52 -30.67 -14.20
N GLY A 537 31.58 -31.62 -14.09
CA GLY A 537 31.88 -33.04 -13.92
C GLY A 537 32.51 -33.43 -12.59
N LEU A 538 32.12 -32.78 -11.49
CA LEU A 538 32.70 -33.04 -10.16
C LEU A 538 32.20 -34.36 -9.57
N THR A 539 33.13 -35.29 -9.31
CA THR A 539 32.90 -36.53 -8.56
C THR A 539 33.69 -36.48 -7.25
N LEU A 540 33.02 -36.63 -6.11
CA LEU A 540 33.61 -36.50 -4.78
C LEU A 540 32.75 -37.24 -3.74
N ASP A 541 33.40 -38.02 -2.88
CA ASP A 541 32.78 -38.71 -1.76
C ASP A 541 33.16 -38.04 -0.43
N ALA A 542 32.18 -37.82 0.45
CA ALA A 542 32.37 -37.33 1.82
C ALA A 542 32.17 -38.50 2.80
N PRO A 543 33.24 -39.04 3.42
CA PRO A 543 33.14 -40.13 4.38
C PRO A 543 32.37 -39.74 5.64
N ARG A 544 31.72 -40.73 6.28
CA ARG A 544 30.94 -40.50 7.50
C ARG A 544 31.84 -40.07 8.67
N GLY A 545 31.39 -39.09 9.44
CA GLY A 545 32.06 -38.65 10.67
C GLY A 545 33.35 -37.84 10.44
N MET A 546 33.71 -37.55 9.19
CA MET A 546 34.90 -36.79 8.83
C MET A 546 34.56 -35.33 8.49
N ILE A 547 35.56 -34.46 8.60
CA ILE A 547 35.52 -33.08 8.11
C ILE A 547 36.16 -33.04 6.72
N LEU A 548 35.32 -32.87 5.69
CA LEU A 548 35.73 -32.65 4.30
C LEU A 548 35.84 -31.15 4.03
N CYS A 549 37.02 -30.68 3.65
CA CYS A 549 37.26 -29.28 3.34
C CYS A 549 37.41 -29.05 1.82
N LEU A 550 36.52 -28.24 1.25
CA LEU A 550 36.61 -27.77 -0.13
C LEU A 550 37.49 -26.52 -0.17
N LEU A 551 38.68 -26.66 -0.75
CA LEU A 551 39.69 -25.59 -0.89
C LEU A 551 39.75 -25.12 -2.34
N GLY A 552 40.05 -23.84 -2.59
CA GLY A 552 40.09 -23.29 -3.94
C GLY A 552 40.13 -21.77 -3.95
N SER A 553 40.53 -21.16 -5.08
CA SER A 553 40.44 -19.71 -5.26
C SER A 553 38.99 -19.22 -5.36
N ASN A 554 38.78 -17.90 -5.29
CA ASN A 554 37.47 -17.31 -5.54
C ASN A 554 37.01 -17.63 -6.97
N GLY A 555 35.76 -18.06 -7.11
CA GLY A 555 35.22 -18.50 -8.41
C GLY A 555 35.56 -19.94 -8.80
N SER A 556 36.19 -20.74 -7.93
CA SER A 556 36.50 -22.15 -8.25
C SER A 556 35.31 -23.12 -8.15
N GLY A 557 34.15 -22.65 -7.68
CA GLY A 557 32.92 -23.45 -7.57
C GLY A 557 32.58 -23.94 -6.15
N LYS A 558 33.40 -23.67 -5.12
CA LYS A 558 33.20 -24.14 -3.72
C LYS A 558 31.78 -23.95 -3.18
N SER A 559 31.33 -22.70 -3.06
CA SER A 559 30.00 -22.38 -2.52
C SER A 559 28.89 -22.89 -3.44
N THR A 560 29.10 -22.94 -4.76
CA THR A 560 28.13 -23.54 -5.69
C THR A 560 27.96 -25.04 -5.46
N THR A 561 29.04 -25.76 -5.20
CA THR A 561 29.02 -27.18 -4.81
C THR A 561 28.31 -27.36 -3.47
N LEU A 562 28.69 -26.57 -2.46
CA LEU A 562 28.09 -26.65 -1.13
C LEU A 562 26.59 -26.33 -1.16
N ASP A 563 26.15 -25.30 -1.88
CA ASP A 563 24.74 -24.94 -2.03
C ASP A 563 23.92 -26.01 -2.76
N SER A 564 24.55 -26.75 -3.67
CA SER A 564 23.90 -27.86 -4.39
C SER A 564 23.72 -29.07 -3.46
N ILE A 565 24.71 -29.33 -2.59
CA ILE A 565 24.63 -30.31 -1.49
C ILE A 565 23.63 -29.86 -0.42
N ALA A 566 23.55 -28.57 -0.11
CA ALA A 566 22.60 -28.00 0.84
C ALA A 566 21.17 -28.05 0.30
N GLY A 567 21.02 -27.80 -1.01
CA GLY A 567 19.74 -27.92 -1.74
C GLY A 567 19.17 -26.59 -2.17
N THR A 568 19.94 -25.54 -1.92
CA THR A 568 19.68 -24.17 -2.29
C THR A 568 19.92 -23.94 -3.79
N ASN A 569 20.71 -24.77 -4.46
CA ASN A 569 20.95 -24.68 -5.91
C ASN A 569 20.51 -25.93 -6.68
N ARG A 570 19.97 -25.71 -7.90
CA ARG A 570 19.56 -26.76 -8.84
C ARG A 570 20.75 -27.24 -9.67
N LEU A 571 20.87 -28.55 -9.87
CA LEU A 571 21.85 -29.17 -10.77
C LEU A 571 21.54 -28.90 -12.24
N THR A 572 22.59 -28.80 -13.07
CA THR A 572 22.46 -28.82 -14.54
C THR A 572 22.53 -30.26 -15.06
N SER A 573 23.51 -31.04 -14.59
CA SER A 573 23.67 -32.48 -14.88
C SER A 573 24.36 -33.19 -13.70
N GLY A 574 24.40 -34.53 -13.74
CA GLY A 574 24.98 -35.36 -12.69
C GLY A 574 24.00 -35.70 -11.56
N SER A 575 24.51 -36.30 -10.50
CA SER A 575 23.71 -36.68 -9.33
C SER A 575 24.39 -36.39 -7.98
N ILE A 576 23.57 -36.13 -6.96
CA ILE A 576 24.00 -35.93 -5.57
C ILE A 576 23.17 -36.84 -4.66
N THR A 577 23.83 -37.75 -3.96
CA THR A 577 23.20 -38.63 -2.96
C THR A 577 23.64 -38.21 -1.56
N ILE A 578 22.68 -37.99 -0.66
CA ILE A 578 22.94 -37.54 0.72
C ILE A 578 22.24 -38.47 1.71
N ASP A 579 22.93 -38.83 2.77
CA ASP A 579 22.31 -39.44 3.95
C ASP A 579 21.51 -38.40 4.74
N GLY A 580 20.19 -38.53 4.69
CA GLY A 580 19.22 -37.70 5.39
C GLY A 580 18.67 -38.32 6.68
N THR A 581 19.13 -39.51 7.10
CA THR A 581 18.60 -40.22 8.29
C THR A 581 18.63 -39.38 9.56
N GLY A 582 19.69 -38.59 9.79
CA GLY A 582 19.79 -37.63 10.89
C GLY A 582 19.44 -36.18 10.51
N GLY A 583 18.97 -35.92 9.29
CA GLY A 583 18.70 -34.56 8.79
C GLY A 583 19.95 -33.77 8.39
N LEU A 584 19.72 -32.62 7.75
CA LEU A 584 20.75 -31.75 7.17
C LEU A 584 20.86 -30.44 7.95
N GLY A 585 22.08 -30.00 8.26
CA GLY A 585 22.38 -28.70 8.85
C GLY A 585 23.14 -27.83 7.87
N ILE A 586 22.83 -26.53 7.82
CA ILE A 586 23.53 -25.57 6.94
C ILE A 586 23.91 -24.30 7.73
N ALA A 587 25.16 -23.89 7.65
CA ALA A 587 25.65 -22.59 8.10
C ALA A 587 26.12 -21.80 6.86
N PRO A 588 25.27 -20.95 6.26
CA PRO A 588 25.62 -20.19 5.05
C PRO A 588 26.66 -19.10 5.35
N GLN A 589 27.28 -18.49 4.34
CA GLN A 589 28.32 -17.45 4.52
C GLN A 589 27.86 -16.25 5.36
N LYS A 590 26.62 -15.78 5.16
CA LYS A 590 26.03 -14.70 5.96
C LYS A 590 25.16 -15.23 7.10
N ASN A 591 24.99 -14.43 8.16
CA ASN A 591 24.12 -14.82 9.26
C ASN A 591 22.65 -14.59 8.88
N VAL A 592 21.87 -15.67 8.87
CA VAL A 592 20.46 -15.65 8.51
C VAL A 592 19.67 -15.93 9.79
N LEU A 593 19.30 -14.85 10.47
CA LEU A 593 18.69 -14.86 11.80
C LEU A 593 17.44 -13.99 11.82
N TRP A 594 16.52 -14.27 12.75
CA TRP A 594 15.40 -13.38 13.04
C TRP A 594 15.82 -12.37 14.10
N ASP A 595 15.89 -11.09 13.74
CA ASP A 595 16.40 -10.01 14.60
C ASP A 595 15.60 -9.84 15.90
N GLU A 596 14.31 -10.16 15.84
CA GLU A 596 13.38 -10.03 16.97
C GLU A 596 13.47 -11.20 17.94
N LEU A 597 14.13 -12.31 17.60
CA LEU A 597 14.17 -13.53 18.41
C LEU A 597 15.43 -13.65 19.27
N THR A 598 15.31 -14.31 20.42
CA THR A 598 16.43 -14.57 21.34
C THR A 598 17.24 -15.80 20.90
N VAL A 599 18.48 -15.93 21.40
CA VAL A 599 19.34 -17.11 21.15
C VAL A 599 18.61 -18.41 21.48
N GLU A 600 17.96 -18.49 22.64
CA GLU A 600 17.23 -19.68 23.07
C GLU A 600 16.00 -19.99 22.19
N GLU A 601 15.29 -18.96 21.72
CA GLU A 601 14.13 -19.15 20.83
C GLU A 601 14.54 -19.68 19.46
N HIS A 602 15.62 -19.18 18.87
CA HIS A 602 16.15 -19.69 17.61
C HIS A 602 16.43 -21.19 17.71
N LEU A 603 17.17 -21.61 18.74
CA LEU A 603 17.52 -23.03 18.92
C LEU A 603 16.29 -23.89 19.17
N LYS A 604 15.30 -23.41 19.93
CA LYS A 604 14.02 -24.13 20.15
C LYS A 604 13.23 -24.30 18.85
N ILE A 605 13.15 -23.24 18.03
CA ILE A 605 12.42 -23.28 16.77
C ILE A 605 13.08 -24.27 15.82
N PHE A 606 14.40 -24.14 15.57
CA PHE A 606 15.12 -25.05 14.69
C PHE A 606 15.13 -26.48 15.21
N ASN A 607 15.20 -26.70 16.53
CA ASN A 607 15.09 -28.04 17.09
C ASN A 607 13.75 -28.69 16.76
N ARG A 608 12.64 -27.96 16.94
CA ARG A 608 11.28 -28.47 16.65
C ARG A 608 11.03 -28.68 15.16
N LEU A 609 11.65 -27.86 14.31
CA LEU A 609 11.58 -28.03 12.85
C LEU A 609 12.35 -29.27 12.39
N LYS A 610 13.53 -29.52 12.97
CA LYS A 610 14.45 -30.59 12.56
C LYS A 610 14.17 -31.93 13.23
N ALA A 611 13.61 -31.94 14.44
CA ALA A 611 13.32 -33.15 15.20
C ALA A 611 11.87 -33.15 15.74
N PRO A 612 10.84 -33.18 14.88
CA PRO A 612 9.44 -33.09 15.31
C PRO A 612 8.95 -34.28 16.16
N GLY A 613 9.64 -35.42 16.09
CA GLY A 613 9.36 -36.63 16.88
C GLY A 613 10.18 -36.75 18.17
N GLN A 614 11.33 -36.08 18.26
CA GLN A 614 12.29 -36.16 19.36
C GLN A 614 12.79 -34.74 19.70
N THR A 615 11.91 -33.91 20.22
CA THR A 615 12.27 -32.53 20.57
C THR A 615 13.20 -32.52 21.78
N ALA A 616 14.30 -31.77 21.68
CA ALA A 616 15.25 -31.62 22.76
C ALA A 616 14.59 -31.01 24.01
N SER A 617 14.96 -31.54 25.16
CA SER A 617 14.65 -31.01 26.47
C SER A 617 15.22 -29.60 26.65
N LYS A 618 14.70 -28.87 27.64
CA LYS A 618 15.26 -27.56 28.02
C LYS A 618 16.73 -27.66 28.44
N GLN A 619 17.16 -28.80 28.99
CA GLN A 619 18.54 -29.01 29.41
C GLN A 619 19.47 -29.14 28.20
N GLU A 620 19.13 -30.00 27.24
CA GLU A 620 19.93 -30.18 26.01
C GLU A 620 20.08 -28.88 25.20
N ILE A 621 19.06 -28.03 25.18
CA ILE A 621 19.15 -26.70 24.56
C ILE A 621 20.12 -25.80 25.35
N ARG A 622 20.11 -25.86 26.70
CA ARG A 622 21.08 -25.11 27.52
C ARG A 622 22.51 -25.62 27.30
N ASP A 623 22.69 -26.93 27.20
CA ASP A 623 23.99 -27.54 26.94
C ASP A 623 24.50 -27.15 25.56
N LEU A 624 23.62 -27.09 24.54
CA LEU A 624 23.98 -26.57 23.22
C LEU A 624 24.36 -25.09 23.25
N VAL A 625 23.64 -24.25 24.02
CA VAL A 625 23.99 -22.83 24.21
C VAL A 625 25.36 -22.67 24.87
N GLN A 626 25.70 -23.58 25.80
CA GLN A 626 27.01 -23.62 26.44
C GLN A 626 28.10 -24.08 25.47
N ALA A 627 27.84 -25.11 24.66
CA ALA A 627 28.78 -25.62 23.66
C ALA A 627 29.13 -24.55 22.61
N ILE A 628 28.16 -23.72 22.20
CA ILE A 628 28.41 -22.61 21.27
C ILE A 628 28.89 -21.32 21.95
N ASP A 629 29.24 -21.36 23.24
CA ASP A 629 29.80 -20.23 23.99
C ASP A 629 28.89 -18.97 23.97
N LEU A 630 27.57 -19.17 24.16
CA LEU A 630 26.56 -18.10 24.22
C LEU A 630 25.73 -18.09 25.51
N SER A 631 26.11 -18.86 26.54
CA SER A 631 25.48 -18.89 27.86
C SER A 631 25.13 -17.52 28.44
N PRO A 632 26.03 -16.51 28.50
CA PRO A 632 25.70 -15.21 29.09
C PRO A 632 24.66 -14.43 28.27
N LYS A 633 24.54 -14.70 26.97
CA LYS A 633 23.62 -14.02 26.04
C LYS A 633 22.42 -14.88 25.63
N ARG A 634 22.11 -15.95 26.37
CA ARG A 634 21.00 -16.88 26.07
C ARG A 634 19.65 -16.19 25.82
N LYS A 635 19.33 -15.15 26.60
CA LYS A 635 18.07 -14.39 26.48
C LYS A 635 18.21 -13.09 25.66
N ALA A 636 19.39 -12.81 25.11
CA ALA A 636 19.60 -11.63 24.30
C ALA A 636 18.99 -11.81 22.91
N PHE A 637 18.43 -10.74 22.34
CA PHE A 637 17.95 -10.73 20.96
C PHE A 637 19.12 -10.83 19.98
N SER A 638 18.94 -11.57 18.89
CA SER A 638 19.97 -11.77 17.86
C SER A 638 20.49 -10.44 17.30
N LYS A 639 19.65 -9.40 17.17
CA LYS A 639 20.06 -8.05 16.74
C LYS A 639 21.12 -7.38 17.63
N THR A 640 21.22 -7.80 18.90
CA THR A 640 22.17 -7.25 19.89
C THR A 640 23.49 -8.04 19.98
N LEU A 641 23.62 -9.12 19.20
CA LEU A 641 24.81 -9.95 19.15
C LEU A 641 25.87 -9.33 18.22
N SER A 642 27.15 -9.49 18.56
CA SER A 642 28.26 -9.15 17.65
C SER A 642 28.30 -10.10 16.45
N GLY A 643 29.01 -9.75 15.38
CA GLY A 643 29.12 -10.60 14.18
C GLY A 643 29.58 -12.04 14.49
N GLY A 644 30.62 -12.20 15.32
CA GLY A 644 31.10 -13.51 15.78
C GLY A 644 30.08 -14.26 16.63
N GLN A 645 29.33 -13.56 17.50
CA GLN A 645 28.25 -14.17 18.29
C GLN A 645 27.08 -14.63 17.41
N LYS A 646 26.71 -13.86 16.38
CA LYS A 646 25.72 -14.27 15.37
C LYS A 646 26.20 -15.52 14.62
N ARG A 647 27.50 -15.62 14.32
CA ARG A 647 28.09 -16.81 13.68
C ARG A 647 27.97 -18.05 14.56
N LYS A 648 28.29 -17.93 15.85
CA LYS A 648 28.11 -19.02 16.83
C LYS A 648 26.65 -19.45 16.95
N LEU A 649 25.70 -18.51 16.92
CA LEU A 649 24.27 -18.82 16.90
C LEU A 649 23.85 -19.56 15.61
N GLN A 650 24.34 -19.13 14.45
CA GLN A 650 24.10 -19.81 13.17
C GLN A 650 24.59 -21.26 13.20
N LEU A 651 25.78 -21.51 13.76
CA LEU A 651 26.28 -22.87 13.99
C LEU A 651 25.39 -23.65 14.96
N GLY A 652 24.90 -23.02 16.04
CA GLY A 652 23.93 -23.65 16.94
C GLY A 652 22.65 -24.11 16.24
N MET A 653 22.12 -23.30 15.30
CA MET A 653 20.96 -23.65 14.47
C MET A 653 21.27 -24.81 13.50
N MET A 654 22.49 -24.86 12.96
CA MET A 654 22.98 -25.99 12.17
C MET A 654 23.07 -27.27 13.02
N LEU A 655 23.56 -27.18 14.24
CA LEU A 655 23.82 -28.36 15.09
C LEU A 655 22.58 -28.90 15.79
N THR A 656 21.59 -28.07 16.12
CA THR A 656 20.38 -28.52 16.83
C THR A 656 19.57 -29.54 16.02
N GLY A 657 18.87 -30.46 16.68
CA GLY A 657 18.00 -31.43 16.03
C GLY A 657 18.71 -32.63 15.38
N GLY A 658 19.98 -32.86 15.71
CA GLY A 658 20.67 -34.12 15.39
C GLY A 658 21.24 -34.26 13.97
N SER A 659 21.42 -33.17 13.22
CA SER A 659 21.95 -33.19 11.85
C SER A 659 23.16 -34.11 11.66
N ALA A 660 23.02 -35.12 10.80
CA ALA A 660 24.07 -36.08 10.46
C ALA A 660 25.07 -35.51 9.44
N VAL A 661 24.57 -34.69 8.51
CA VAL A 661 25.38 -33.96 7.52
C VAL A 661 25.26 -32.47 7.78
N CYS A 662 26.40 -31.77 7.85
CA CYS A 662 26.48 -30.35 8.12
C CYS A 662 27.27 -29.64 7.02
N CYS A 663 26.67 -28.67 6.35
CA CYS A 663 27.30 -27.82 5.33
C CYS A 663 27.69 -26.47 5.95
N VAL A 664 28.97 -26.10 5.87
CA VAL A 664 29.56 -24.93 6.53
C VAL A 664 30.22 -24.07 5.47
N ASP A 665 29.65 -22.90 5.17
CA ASP A 665 30.15 -22.02 4.09
C ASP A 665 30.95 -20.85 4.67
N GLU A 666 32.27 -20.86 4.49
CA GLU A 666 33.21 -19.80 4.90
C GLU A 666 32.90 -19.17 6.28
N VAL A 667 32.74 -20.03 7.30
CA VAL A 667 32.22 -19.59 8.61
C VAL A 667 33.18 -18.72 9.42
N SER A 668 34.47 -18.89 9.20
CA SER A 668 35.55 -18.15 9.85
C SER A 668 35.86 -16.78 9.23
N SER A 669 35.31 -16.46 8.06
CA SER A 669 35.66 -15.25 7.29
C SER A 669 35.18 -13.97 7.97
N GLY A 670 36.08 -12.97 8.04
CA GLY A 670 35.78 -11.66 8.61
C GLY A 670 35.62 -11.63 10.14
N LEU A 671 36.05 -12.69 10.85
CA LEU A 671 35.99 -12.78 12.30
C LEU A 671 37.33 -12.47 12.97
N ASP A 672 37.27 -12.02 14.22
CA ASP A 672 38.46 -11.87 15.05
C ASP A 672 39.11 -13.24 15.36
N PRO A 673 40.44 -13.29 15.59
CA PRO A 673 41.15 -14.54 15.81
C PRO A 673 40.59 -15.42 16.94
N LEU A 674 40.08 -14.81 18.04
CA LEU A 674 39.54 -15.55 19.17
C LEU A 674 38.19 -16.20 18.83
N SER A 675 37.27 -15.46 18.20
CA SER A 675 35.99 -16.00 17.72
C SER A 675 36.18 -17.11 16.69
N ARG A 676 37.13 -16.94 15.77
CA ARG A 676 37.51 -17.97 14.78
C ARG A 676 37.98 -19.25 15.46
N ARG A 677 38.89 -19.14 16.45
CA ARG A 677 39.37 -20.32 17.18
C ARG A 677 38.24 -21.04 17.93
N LYS A 678 37.30 -20.30 18.51
CA LYS A 678 36.13 -20.91 19.16
C LYS A 678 35.21 -21.65 18.19
N ILE A 679 35.06 -21.17 16.96
CA ILE A 679 34.31 -21.90 15.93
C ILE A 679 35.03 -23.20 15.56
N TRP A 680 36.37 -23.17 15.45
CA TRP A 680 37.17 -24.36 15.20
C TRP A 680 37.00 -25.40 16.31
N ASP A 681 37.05 -24.98 17.58
CA ASP A 681 36.81 -25.85 18.74
C ASP A 681 35.41 -26.51 18.65
N ILE A 682 34.38 -25.76 18.25
CA ILE A 682 33.01 -26.28 18.08
C ILE A 682 32.93 -27.33 16.95
N LEU A 683 33.57 -27.07 15.80
CA LEU A 683 33.56 -27.99 14.66
C LEU A 683 34.33 -29.28 14.99
N LEU A 684 35.49 -29.16 15.64
CA LEU A 684 36.29 -30.30 16.08
C LEU A 684 35.57 -31.13 17.15
N ALA A 685 34.80 -30.51 18.05
CA ALA A 685 34.00 -31.22 19.05
C ALA A 685 32.89 -32.08 18.42
N GLU A 686 32.46 -31.77 17.20
CA GLU A 686 31.41 -32.49 16.46
C GLU A 686 31.97 -33.48 15.42
N ARG A 687 33.29 -33.49 15.23
CA ARG A 687 34.00 -34.50 14.43
C ARG A 687 33.75 -35.90 14.99
N GLY A 688 33.62 -36.90 14.12
CA GLY A 688 33.29 -38.29 14.48
C GLY A 688 31.80 -38.53 14.71
N ARG A 689 31.07 -37.56 15.28
CA ARG A 689 29.61 -37.65 15.46
C ARG A 689 28.84 -37.31 14.18
N ARG A 690 29.35 -36.34 13.40
CA ARG A 690 28.67 -35.80 12.21
C ARG A 690 29.66 -35.70 11.06
N THR A 691 29.12 -35.71 9.85
CA THR A 691 29.90 -35.43 8.64
C THR A 691 29.81 -33.94 8.33
N ILE A 692 30.94 -33.25 8.29
CA ILE A 692 30.99 -31.80 8.09
C ILE A 692 31.66 -31.53 6.74
N ILE A 693 30.98 -30.76 5.88
CA ILE A 693 31.54 -30.27 4.62
C ILE A 693 31.74 -28.77 4.78
N LEU A 694 33.00 -28.35 4.83
CA LEU A 694 33.42 -26.97 5.03
C LEU A 694 33.97 -26.40 3.72
N THR A 695 33.60 -25.17 3.36
CA THR A 695 34.33 -24.38 2.37
C THR A 695 35.19 -23.36 3.12
N THR A 696 36.43 -23.20 2.69
CA THR A 696 37.29 -22.11 3.17
C THR A 696 38.28 -21.70 2.09
N HIS A 697 38.74 -20.46 2.19
CA HIS A 697 39.91 -19.95 1.47
C HIS A 697 41.13 -19.79 2.39
N PHE A 698 40.97 -20.06 3.69
CA PHE A 698 42.04 -20.03 4.68
C PHE A 698 42.74 -21.39 4.73
N LEU A 699 43.99 -21.42 4.28
CA LEU A 699 44.78 -22.64 4.16
C LEU A 699 45.15 -23.22 5.54
N ASP A 700 45.35 -22.36 6.54
CA ASP A 700 45.55 -22.71 7.95
C ASP A 700 44.32 -23.40 8.56
N GLU A 701 43.13 -22.96 8.17
CA GLU A 701 41.86 -23.59 8.60
C GLU A 701 41.70 -24.98 8.01
N ALA A 702 41.98 -25.13 6.71
CA ALA A 702 41.91 -26.42 6.03
C ALA A 702 42.91 -27.42 6.63
N ASP A 703 44.13 -26.98 6.93
CA ASP A 703 45.17 -27.82 7.50
C ASP A 703 44.84 -28.30 8.92
N LEU A 704 44.21 -27.45 9.74
CA LEU A 704 43.88 -27.79 11.13
C LEU A 704 42.59 -28.62 11.26
N LEU A 705 41.54 -28.27 10.49
CA LEU A 705 40.20 -28.84 10.67
C LEU A 705 39.96 -30.09 9.83
N ALA A 706 40.55 -30.18 8.63
CA ALA A 706 40.13 -31.17 7.65
C ALA A 706 40.75 -32.55 7.91
N ASP A 707 39.92 -33.58 7.89
CA ASP A 707 40.37 -34.96 7.72
C ASP A 707 40.71 -35.25 6.25
N HIS A 708 39.97 -34.62 5.34
CA HIS A 708 40.14 -34.74 3.90
C HIS A 708 39.99 -33.37 3.23
N ILE A 709 40.92 -33.02 2.34
CA ILE A 709 40.93 -31.76 1.60
C ILE A 709 40.70 -32.07 0.12
N ALA A 710 39.75 -31.38 -0.51
CA ALA A 710 39.50 -31.43 -1.93
C ALA A 710 39.79 -30.04 -2.54
N VAL A 711 40.80 -29.97 -3.41
CA VAL A 711 41.24 -28.73 -4.07
C VAL A 711 40.50 -28.56 -5.39
N LEU A 712 39.69 -27.51 -5.48
CA LEU A 712 38.90 -27.14 -6.65
C LEU A 712 39.54 -25.98 -7.41
N SER A 713 39.64 -26.10 -8.74
CA SER A 713 40.11 -25.04 -9.63
C SER A 713 39.28 -25.00 -10.90
N LYS A 714 38.78 -23.81 -11.29
CA LYS A 714 37.91 -23.59 -12.46
C LYS A 714 36.72 -24.58 -12.56
N GLY A 715 36.14 -24.97 -11.42
CA GLY A 715 34.98 -25.86 -11.38
C GLY A 715 35.28 -27.36 -11.47
N THR A 716 36.55 -27.77 -11.46
CA THR A 716 36.96 -29.19 -11.50
C THR A 716 37.80 -29.58 -10.27
N LEU A 717 37.77 -30.86 -9.89
CA LEU A 717 38.63 -31.42 -8.83
C LEU A 717 40.06 -31.57 -9.35
N ARG A 718 41.04 -31.02 -8.63
CA ARG A 718 42.46 -31.08 -9.00
C ARG A 718 43.27 -32.03 -8.15
N ALA A 719 43.05 -31.99 -6.84
CA ALA A 719 43.67 -32.91 -5.89
C ALA A 719 42.69 -33.21 -4.77
N SER A 720 42.77 -34.41 -4.20
CA SER A 720 41.98 -34.83 -3.05
C SER A 720 42.84 -35.74 -2.19
N GLY A 721 42.85 -35.54 -0.88
CA GLY A 721 43.69 -36.33 0.03
C GLY A 721 43.67 -35.78 1.44
N SER A 722 44.35 -36.47 2.36
CA SER A 722 44.62 -35.89 3.69
C SER A 722 45.62 -34.74 3.59
N SER A 723 45.67 -33.84 4.58
CA SER A 723 46.68 -32.75 4.59
C SER A 723 48.11 -33.29 4.46
N VAL A 724 48.42 -34.38 5.16
CA VAL A 724 49.74 -35.01 5.15
C VAL A 724 50.07 -35.61 3.78
N GLU A 725 49.10 -36.30 3.17
CA GLU A 725 49.25 -36.89 1.83
C GLU A 725 49.52 -35.81 0.78
N LEU A 726 48.72 -34.74 0.77
CA LEU A 726 48.87 -33.64 -0.18
C LEU A 726 50.21 -32.91 0.00
N LYS A 727 50.66 -32.67 1.24
CA LYS A 727 51.97 -32.06 1.49
C LYS A 727 53.13 -32.94 1.05
N ASN A 728 53.01 -34.26 1.20
CA ASN A 728 54.05 -35.20 0.80
C ASN A 728 54.14 -35.34 -0.72
N THR A 729 53.00 -35.38 -1.43
CA THR A 729 52.97 -35.59 -2.89
C THR A 729 53.13 -34.30 -3.69
N LEU A 730 52.62 -33.16 -3.18
CA LEU A 730 52.49 -31.90 -3.91
C LEU A 730 53.05 -30.68 -3.14
N GLY A 731 53.67 -30.84 -1.98
CA GLY A 731 54.09 -29.72 -1.13
C GLY A 731 55.42 -29.07 -1.51
N ALA A 732 55.96 -29.32 -2.71
CA ALA A 732 57.24 -28.81 -3.19
C ALA A 732 58.48 -29.05 -2.29
N GLY A 733 58.39 -29.99 -1.33
CA GLY A 733 59.50 -30.42 -0.45
C GLY A 733 59.74 -29.53 0.78
N TYR A 734 60.79 -29.88 1.54
CA TYR A 734 61.26 -29.18 2.73
C TYR A 734 62.30 -28.12 2.36
N ARG A 735 62.27 -26.96 3.01
CA ARG A 735 63.19 -25.85 2.70
C ARG A 735 64.06 -25.51 3.90
N VAL A 736 65.36 -25.34 3.66
CA VAL A 736 66.32 -24.83 4.64
C VAL A 736 66.89 -23.53 4.10
N HIS A 737 66.57 -22.42 4.77
CA HIS A 737 67.04 -21.09 4.42
C HIS A 737 68.27 -20.72 5.25
N VAL A 738 69.35 -20.35 4.57
CA VAL A 738 70.60 -19.90 5.19
C VAL A 738 70.85 -18.45 4.77
N PRO A 739 70.90 -17.48 5.70
CA PRO A 739 71.25 -16.09 5.42
C PRO A 739 72.67 -15.99 4.89
N LYS A 740 72.92 -15.11 3.93
CA LYS A 740 74.25 -14.90 3.33
C LYS A 740 75.21 -14.07 4.19
N ASP A 741 74.72 -13.46 5.26
CA ASP A 741 75.48 -12.56 6.15
C ASP A 741 76.58 -13.31 6.96
N THR A 742 76.58 -14.64 6.97
CA THR A 742 77.47 -15.49 7.76
C THR A 742 78.82 -15.82 7.09
N GLY A 743 79.32 -15.00 6.16
CA GLY A 743 80.65 -15.23 5.54
C GLY A 743 80.74 -16.51 4.70
N ILE A 744 79.61 -17.06 4.26
CA ILE A 744 79.54 -18.30 3.47
C ILE A 744 79.73 -17.96 1.98
N THR A 745 80.93 -18.15 1.45
CA THR A 745 81.21 -18.06 0.01
C THR A 745 81.02 -19.39 -0.72
N ASP A 746 81.06 -20.52 0.01
CA ASP A 746 80.98 -21.87 -0.57
C ASP A 746 79.98 -22.76 0.19
N ALA A 747 78.72 -22.69 -0.24
CA ALA A 747 77.62 -23.46 0.35
C ALA A 747 77.62 -24.92 -0.19
N PRO A 748 77.61 -25.95 0.69
CA PRO A 748 77.77 -27.35 0.30
C PRO A 748 76.73 -27.82 -0.72
N GLU A 749 77.16 -28.49 -1.78
CA GLU A 749 76.26 -29.25 -2.65
C GLU A 749 75.98 -30.61 -2.03
N ILE A 750 74.70 -30.97 -1.98
CA ILE A 750 74.20 -32.21 -1.39
C ILE A 750 73.41 -32.92 -2.47
N GLU A 751 73.77 -34.17 -2.73
CA GLU A 751 73.18 -34.98 -3.79
C GLU A 751 71.67 -35.17 -3.56
N GLY A 752 70.86 -34.88 -4.58
CA GLY A 752 69.40 -34.99 -4.51
C GLY A 752 68.66 -33.80 -3.88
N VAL A 753 69.35 -32.70 -3.54
CA VAL A 753 68.75 -31.48 -2.99
C VAL A 753 68.95 -30.30 -3.94
N GLN A 754 67.87 -29.62 -4.33
CA GLN A 754 67.97 -28.47 -5.21
C GLN A 754 68.40 -27.22 -4.42
N LYS A 755 69.50 -26.60 -4.83
CA LYS A 755 70.01 -25.36 -4.24
C LYS A 755 69.55 -24.17 -5.07
N LYS A 756 68.80 -23.25 -4.46
CA LYS A 756 68.34 -22.01 -5.08
C LYS A 756 69.01 -20.82 -4.40
N ASP A 757 69.88 -20.16 -5.14
CA ASP A 757 70.65 -19.03 -4.63
C ASP A 757 69.90 -17.70 -4.86
N SER A 758 69.51 -17.01 -3.78
CA SER A 758 68.83 -15.71 -3.81
C SER A 758 69.73 -14.61 -3.24
N PHE A 759 69.37 -13.34 -3.40
CA PHE A 759 70.23 -12.21 -3.00
C PHE A 759 70.59 -12.22 -1.49
N ASP A 760 69.62 -12.49 -0.62
CA ASP A 760 69.82 -12.47 0.85
C ASP A 760 69.96 -13.87 1.49
N PHE A 761 69.45 -14.92 0.83
CA PHE A 761 69.39 -16.28 1.38
C PHE A 761 69.75 -17.35 0.34
N ILE A 762 70.41 -18.41 0.80
CA ILE A 762 70.56 -19.68 0.09
C ILE A 762 69.45 -20.61 0.55
N THR A 763 68.62 -21.11 -0.36
CA THR A 763 67.52 -22.03 -0.03
C THR A 763 67.82 -23.42 -0.57
N TYR A 764 67.91 -24.41 0.32
CA TYR A 764 67.97 -25.82 -0.04
C TYR A 764 66.56 -26.39 -0.06
N VAL A 765 66.14 -26.99 -1.17
CA VAL A 765 64.84 -27.66 -1.32
C VAL A 765 65.07 -29.17 -1.38
N ALA A 766 64.73 -29.86 -0.29
CA ALA A 766 64.88 -31.29 -0.14
C ALA A 766 63.53 -31.99 -0.34
N PRO A 767 63.41 -33.02 -1.20
CA PRO A 767 62.14 -33.68 -1.48
C PRO A 767 61.61 -34.53 -0.29
N SER A 768 62.46 -34.89 0.68
CA SER A 768 62.08 -35.67 1.85
C SER A 768 62.63 -35.10 3.15
N SER A 769 61.99 -35.43 4.27
CA SER A 769 62.43 -35.01 5.61
C SER A 769 63.80 -35.58 5.97
N ALA A 770 64.12 -36.79 5.51
CA ALA A 770 65.42 -37.43 5.72
C ALA A 770 66.55 -36.66 5.03
N LEU A 771 66.34 -36.24 3.77
CA LEU A 771 67.30 -35.42 3.04
C LEU A 771 67.42 -34.02 3.65
N ALA A 772 66.32 -33.42 4.11
CA ALA A 772 66.36 -32.14 4.81
C ALA A 772 67.19 -32.23 6.11
N ALA A 773 67.04 -33.32 6.87
CA ALA A 773 67.86 -33.58 8.06
C ALA A 773 69.35 -33.78 7.70
N GLN A 774 69.66 -34.41 6.56
CA GLN A 774 71.03 -34.52 6.05
C GLN A 774 71.61 -33.14 5.70
N VAL A 775 70.82 -32.25 5.11
CA VAL A 775 71.22 -30.85 4.84
C VAL A 775 71.55 -30.13 6.12
N ILE A 776 70.68 -30.21 7.13
CA ILE A 776 70.90 -29.57 8.43
C ILE A 776 72.18 -30.10 9.08
N ARG A 777 72.38 -31.43 9.13
CA ARG A 777 73.60 -32.03 9.69
C ARG A 777 74.87 -31.58 8.96
N THR A 778 74.80 -31.42 7.64
CA THR A 778 75.94 -30.97 6.82
C THR A 778 76.26 -29.49 7.05
N LEU A 779 75.23 -28.65 7.25
CA LEU A 779 75.40 -27.25 7.61
C LEU A 779 75.97 -27.09 9.02
N GLU A 780 75.48 -27.85 9.99
CA GLU A 780 75.98 -27.86 11.37
C GLU A 780 77.42 -28.37 11.46
N ALA A 781 77.80 -29.37 10.65
CA ALA A 781 79.18 -29.87 10.55
C ALA A 781 80.17 -28.80 10.04
N ARG A 782 79.68 -27.76 9.36
CA ARG A 782 80.47 -26.61 8.89
C ARG A 782 80.32 -25.36 9.77
N ASP A 783 79.78 -25.52 10.99
CA ASP A 783 79.54 -24.45 11.97
C ASP A 783 78.54 -23.36 11.53
N ILE A 784 77.66 -23.69 10.57
CA ILE A 784 76.60 -22.78 10.10
C ILE A 784 75.35 -23.00 10.97
N LYS A 785 75.18 -22.17 12.00
CA LYS A 785 74.08 -22.29 12.98
C LYS A 785 72.86 -21.39 12.68
N GLY A 786 73.01 -20.38 11.83
CA GLY A 786 71.96 -19.41 11.54
C GLY A 786 70.99 -19.85 10.45
N TYR A 787 70.42 -21.07 10.49
CA TYR A 787 69.49 -21.54 9.46
C TYR A 787 68.03 -21.56 9.95
N ASN A 788 67.09 -21.38 9.01
CA ASN A 788 65.65 -21.52 9.25
C ASN A 788 65.11 -22.71 8.45
N PHE A 789 64.43 -23.63 9.14
CA PHE A 789 63.76 -24.76 8.52
C PHE A 789 62.27 -24.48 8.34
N SER A 790 61.75 -24.73 7.14
CA SER A 790 60.33 -24.67 6.83
C SER A 790 59.89 -25.96 6.15
N GLY A 791 58.84 -26.58 6.70
CA GLY A 791 58.22 -27.76 6.11
C GLY A 791 57.23 -27.40 4.99
N PRO A 792 56.81 -28.39 4.18
CA PRO A 792 55.80 -28.19 3.16
C PRO A 792 54.46 -27.80 3.80
N THR A 793 53.83 -26.77 3.23
CA THR A 793 52.54 -26.25 3.69
C THR A 793 51.43 -26.54 2.66
N ILE A 794 50.16 -26.41 3.06
CA ILE A 794 49.04 -26.46 2.10
C ILE A 794 49.10 -25.28 1.12
N GLU A 795 49.74 -24.17 1.50
CA GLU A 795 50.01 -23.04 0.60
C GLU A 795 50.91 -23.44 -0.57
N ASP A 796 51.97 -24.20 -0.29
CA ASP A 796 52.86 -24.74 -1.32
C ASP A 796 52.10 -25.64 -2.31
N VAL A 797 51.28 -26.55 -1.78
CA VAL A 797 50.41 -27.44 -2.59
C VAL A 797 49.49 -26.62 -3.49
N PHE A 798 48.88 -25.56 -2.93
CA PHE A 798 47.95 -24.72 -3.66
C PHE A 798 48.65 -23.93 -4.78
N LEU A 799 49.84 -23.38 -4.51
CA LEU A 799 50.64 -22.65 -5.50
C LEU A 799 51.09 -23.57 -6.63
N GLN A 800 51.57 -24.77 -6.33
CA GLN A 800 51.98 -25.75 -7.33
C GLN A 800 50.81 -26.14 -8.26
N LEU A 801 49.64 -26.44 -7.69
CA LEU A 801 48.44 -26.75 -8.48
C LEU A 801 47.95 -25.55 -9.31
N ALA A 802 48.14 -24.33 -8.82
CA ALA A 802 47.78 -23.12 -9.55
C ALA A 802 48.72 -22.85 -10.74
N GLU A 803 50.02 -23.08 -10.58
CA GLU A 803 51.02 -22.95 -11.64
C GLU A 803 50.79 -23.99 -12.75
N GLU A 804 50.60 -25.27 -12.40
CA GLU A 804 50.25 -26.32 -13.38
C GLU A 804 48.98 -25.99 -14.16
N THR A 805 47.98 -25.38 -13.50
CA THR A 805 46.75 -24.94 -14.16
C THR A 805 46.98 -23.77 -15.12
N ARG A 806 47.92 -22.87 -14.82
CA ARG A 806 48.28 -21.76 -15.71
C ARG A 806 48.98 -22.30 -16.95
N ASP A 807 49.94 -23.20 -16.76
CA ASP A 807 50.72 -23.79 -17.84
C ASP A 807 49.82 -24.64 -18.77
N GLN A 808 48.86 -25.39 -18.21
CA GLN A 808 47.82 -26.07 -18.99
C GLN A 808 46.91 -25.10 -19.78
N ALA A 809 46.57 -23.93 -19.20
CA ALA A 809 45.74 -22.95 -19.89
C ALA A 809 46.49 -22.22 -21.01
N GLU A 810 47.78 -21.95 -20.83
CA GLU A 810 48.66 -21.37 -21.84
C GLU A 810 48.93 -22.37 -22.98
N ALA A 811 49.08 -23.66 -22.66
CA ALA A 811 49.21 -24.73 -23.67
C ALA A 811 47.94 -24.92 -24.51
N VAL A 812 46.74 -24.73 -23.93
CA VAL A 812 45.45 -24.82 -24.65
C VAL A 812 45.14 -23.55 -25.45
N ALA A 813 45.68 -22.39 -25.05
CA ALA A 813 45.52 -21.13 -25.78
C ALA A 813 46.55 -20.93 -26.91
N GLY A 814 47.55 -21.81 -27.04
CA GLY A 814 48.62 -21.73 -28.03
C GLY A 814 48.30 -22.32 -29.41
N ASP A 815 47.07 -22.77 -29.66
CA ASP A 815 46.68 -23.47 -30.89
C ASP A 815 45.54 -22.71 -31.63
N ASP A 816 45.82 -21.48 -32.06
CA ASP A 816 44.96 -20.72 -32.98
C ASP A 816 45.83 -19.87 -33.94
N PRO A 817 45.96 -20.21 -35.23
CA PRO A 817 46.82 -19.49 -36.16
C PRO A 817 46.01 -18.42 -36.90
N ALA A 818 45.84 -17.21 -36.32
CA ALA A 818 45.49 -16.02 -37.12
C ALA A 818 45.64 -14.70 -36.35
N ASN A 819 46.32 -13.75 -37.03
CA ASN A 819 46.29 -12.29 -36.80
C ASN A 819 47.08 -11.70 -35.62
N HIS A 820 48.41 -11.65 -35.77
CA HIS A 820 49.18 -10.50 -35.31
C HIS A 820 49.36 -9.49 -36.46
N SER A 821 48.63 -8.37 -36.39
CA SER A 821 48.96 -7.16 -37.14
C SER A 821 49.54 -6.17 -36.14
N GLU A 822 50.86 -6.20 -35.98
CA GLU A 822 51.62 -5.18 -35.27
C GLU A 822 51.56 -3.87 -36.05
N LYS A 823 50.97 -2.85 -35.44
CA LYS A 823 51.08 -1.47 -35.91
C LYS A 823 52.29 -0.84 -35.23
N THR A 824 53.34 -0.70 -36.01
CA THR A 824 54.54 0.11 -35.79
C THR A 824 54.19 1.56 -35.47
N LEU A 825 54.81 2.12 -34.41
CA LEU A 825 55.09 3.56 -34.37
C LEU A 825 56.50 3.77 -33.79
N SER A 826 57.31 4.44 -34.60
CA SER A 826 58.72 4.75 -34.41
C SER A 826 58.97 5.84 -33.37
N GLY A 827 60.12 5.76 -32.69
CA GLY A 827 60.72 6.82 -31.87
C GLY A 827 61.94 6.31 -31.09
N ALA A 828 63.13 6.69 -31.53
CA ALA A 828 64.43 6.11 -31.17
C ALA A 828 65.02 6.56 -29.80
N VAL A 829 65.88 5.72 -29.19
CA VAL A 829 67.34 5.95 -28.92
C VAL A 829 67.90 5.09 -27.73
N THR A 830 69.01 4.38 -28.01
CA THR A 830 70.08 3.72 -27.17
C THR A 830 69.95 2.29 -26.59
N PRO A 831 71.06 1.48 -26.56
CA PRO A 831 71.07 0.03 -26.29
C PRO A 831 71.63 -0.30 -24.86
N PRO A 832 71.87 -1.56 -24.43
CA PRO A 832 71.14 -2.20 -23.33
C PRO A 832 72.00 -2.52 -22.08
N SER A 833 71.38 -2.64 -20.90
CA SER A 833 72.01 -3.39 -19.79
C SER A 833 71.01 -4.14 -18.90
N ARG A 834 71.20 -5.47 -18.90
CA ARG A 834 70.94 -6.53 -17.90
C ARG A 834 69.74 -6.42 -16.94
N GLY A 835 68.91 -7.47 -17.01
CA GLY A 835 68.17 -8.01 -15.86
C GLY A 835 66.67 -7.77 -15.90
N HIS A 836 65.91 -8.62 -16.60
CA HIS A 836 64.44 -8.61 -16.52
C HIS A 836 63.99 -9.17 -15.16
N GLN A 837 63.94 -8.31 -14.14
CA GLN A 837 62.93 -8.44 -13.09
C GLN A 837 61.58 -8.01 -13.68
N LYS A 838 60.55 -8.85 -13.53
CA LYS A 838 59.17 -8.48 -13.85
C LYS A 838 58.85 -7.17 -13.11
N PRO A 839 58.34 -6.11 -13.78
CA PRO A 839 58.04 -4.86 -13.11
C PRO A 839 56.92 -5.11 -12.10
N GLY A 840 57.18 -4.86 -10.83
CA GLY A 840 56.14 -4.81 -9.81
C GLY A 840 55.08 -3.79 -10.21
N LEU A 841 53.80 -4.12 -9.99
CA LEU A 841 52.70 -3.21 -10.30
C LEU A 841 52.89 -1.90 -9.53
N SER A 842 53.26 -0.82 -10.22
CA SER A 842 53.28 0.51 -9.65
C SER A 842 51.85 0.99 -9.46
N LEU A 843 51.36 0.99 -8.22
CA LEU A 843 50.06 1.56 -7.89
C LEU A 843 50.07 3.07 -8.20
N MET A 844 49.16 3.51 -9.06
CA MET A 844 49.05 4.93 -9.41
C MET A 844 48.67 5.75 -8.17
N SER A 845 49.47 6.75 -7.83
CA SER A 845 49.13 7.68 -6.75
C SER A 845 47.95 8.57 -7.18
N GLY A 846 46.94 8.66 -6.31
CA GLY A 846 45.75 9.46 -6.58
C GLY A 846 46.08 10.95 -6.62
N ARG A 847 45.84 11.62 -7.76
CA ARG A 847 45.91 13.09 -7.88
C ARG A 847 44.60 13.73 -7.44
N ARG A 848 44.67 14.83 -6.66
CA ARG A 848 43.50 15.68 -6.38
C ARG A 848 43.03 16.33 -7.68
N ILE A 849 41.79 16.03 -8.06
CA ILE A 849 41.12 16.60 -9.23
C ILE A 849 40.16 17.68 -8.74
N GLY A 850 40.04 18.82 -9.45
CA GLY A 850 39.11 19.90 -9.09
C GLY A 850 37.64 19.48 -9.17
N TYR A 851 36.77 20.18 -8.43
CA TYR A 851 35.34 19.84 -8.27
C TYR A 851 34.59 19.66 -9.60
N VAL A 852 34.83 20.53 -10.59
CA VAL A 852 34.15 20.45 -11.90
C VAL A 852 34.46 19.15 -12.63
N ARG A 853 35.73 18.70 -12.60
CA ARG A 853 36.16 17.46 -13.25
C ARG A 853 35.62 16.23 -12.51
N GLN A 854 35.51 16.30 -11.18
CA GLN A 854 34.85 15.26 -10.39
C GLN A 854 33.35 15.17 -10.73
N SER A 855 32.65 16.31 -10.82
CA SER A 855 31.24 16.37 -11.22
C SER A 855 31.02 15.78 -12.61
N MET A 856 31.91 16.08 -13.57
CA MET A 856 31.82 15.52 -14.93
C MET A 856 32.09 14.01 -14.94
N VAL A 857 33.01 13.51 -14.11
CA VAL A 857 33.25 12.07 -13.93
C VAL A 857 32.03 11.40 -13.31
N LEU A 858 31.39 12.01 -12.30
CA LEU A 858 30.16 11.49 -11.70
C LEU A 858 28.99 11.52 -12.68
N PHE A 859 28.89 12.55 -13.53
CA PHE A 859 27.90 12.61 -14.61
C PHE A 859 28.16 11.50 -15.64
N ARG A 860 29.40 11.33 -16.10
CA ARG A 860 29.77 10.24 -17.02
C ARG A 860 29.50 8.88 -16.40
N LYS A 861 29.77 8.69 -15.10
CA LYS A 861 29.37 7.50 -14.34
C LYS A 861 27.86 7.30 -14.38
N ARG A 862 27.05 8.34 -14.13
CA ARG A 862 25.58 8.26 -14.23
C ARG A 862 25.12 7.90 -15.65
N CYS A 863 25.71 8.47 -16.70
CA CYS A 863 25.42 8.10 -18.09
C CYS A 863 25.81 6.64 -18.41
N THR A 864 26.96 6.17 -17.92
CA THR A 864 27.37 4.76 -18.07
C THR A 864 26.42 3.81 -17.34
N ILE A 865 25.97 4.17 -16.13
CA ILE A 865 24.98 3.39 -15.38
C ILE A 865 23.63 3.40 -16.12
N PHE A 866 23.20 4.55 -16.64
CA PHE A 866 21.96 4.69 -17.42
C PHE A 866 21.94 3.76 -18.64
N LYS A 867 23.04 3.70 -19.41
CA LYS A 867 23.17 2.76 -20.55
C LYS A 867 23.00 1.30 -20.15
N THR A 868 23.35 0.95 -18.91
CA THR A 868 23.29 -0.44 -18.42
C THR A 868 21.96 -0.78 -17.76
N ASN A 869 21.20 0.21 -17.27
CA ASN A 869 19.93 0.04 -16.55
C ASN A 869 18.89 1.10 -16.94
N TRP A 870 18.53 1.16 -18.22
CA TRP A 870 17.67 2.22 -18.79
C TRP A 870 16.16 2.01 -18.55
N LEU A 871 15.73 0.75 -18.40
CA LEU A 871 14.32 0.34 -18.29
C LEU A 871 13.51 1.12 -17.22
N PRO A 872 13.95 1.25 -15.95
CA PRO A 872 13.18 1.97 -14.93
C PRO A 872 13.02 3.46 -15.25
N TYR A 873 14.00 4.07 -15.92
CA TYR A 873 13.91 5.48 -16.30
C TYR A 873 12.95 5.71 -17.46
N VAL A 874 12.90 4.78 -18.42
CA VAL A 874 11.89 4.84 -19.50
C VAL A 874 10.49 4.61 -18.95
N ALA A 875 10.31 3.67 -18.03
CA ALA A 875 9.02 3.49 -17.36
C ALA A 875 8.59 4.76 -16.59
N ALA A 876 9.50 5.38 -15.83
CA ALA A 876 9.24 6.63 -15.11
C ALA A 876 8.88 7.80 -16.03
N PHE A 877 9.36 7.80 -17.28
CA PHE A 877 9.02 8.80 -18.29
C PHE A 877 7.67 8.51 -18.97
N ILE A 878 7.39 7.24 -19.29
CA ILE A 878 6.18 6.84 -20.03
C ILE A 878 4.92 6.91 -19.14
N ILE A 879 5.01 6.53 -17.86
CA ILE A 879 3.83 6.44 -16.97
C ILE A 879 3.07 7.79 -16.88
N PRO A 880 3.72 8.94 -16.62
CA PRO A 880 3.02 10.24 -16.59
C PRO A 880 2.39 10.62 -17.92
N ILE A 881 3.01 10.27 -19.05
CA ILE A 881 2.50 10.56 -20.40
C ILE A 881 1.21 9.76 -20.66
N ILE A 882 1.21 8.47 -20.34
CA ILE A 882 0.02 7.63 -20.44
C ILE A 882 -1.08 8.15 -19.50
N ALA A 883 -0.74 8.48 -18.26
CA ALA A 883 -1.69 9.01 -17.29
C ALA A 883 -2.33 10.33 -17.76
N ALA A 884 -1.52 11.26 -18.28
CA ALA A 884 -2.02 12.50 -18.87
C ALA A 884 -2.94 12.22 -20.06
N GLY A 885 -2.57 11.30 -20.95
CA GLY A 885 -3.42 10.90 -22.08
C GLY A 885 -4.76 10.32 -21.64
N LEU A 886 -4.78 9.46 -20.62
CA LEU A 886 -6.01 8.88 -20.06
C LEU A 886 -6.90 9.94 -19.41
N VAL A 887 -6.31 10.88 -18.66
CA VAL A 887 -7.06 12.00 -18.05
C VAL A 887 -7.68 12.91 -19.11
N THR A 888 -6.95 13.24 -20.18
CA THR A 888 -7.48 14.05 -21.28
C THR A 888 -8.62 13.35 -22.01
N ILE A 889 -8.55 12.03 -22.19
CA ILE A 889 -9.66 11.24 -22.76
C ILE A 889 -10.87 11.28 -21.83
N PHE A 890 -10.67 11.18 -20.52
CA PHE A 890 -11.75 11.20 -19.53
C PHE A 890 -12.45 12.56 -19.42
N ILE A 891 -11.72 13.66 -19.60
CA ILE A 891 -12.27 15.04 -19.49
C ILE A 891 -12.90 15.52 -20.81
N ARG A 892 -12.69 14.81 -21.93
CA ARG A 892 -13.09 15.27 -23.27
C ARG A 892 -14.60 15.52 -23.42
N ASP A 893 -15.42 14.80 -22.65
CA ASP A 893 -16.88 14.87 -22.69
C ASP A 893 -17.47 15.55 -21.43
N ALA A 894 -16.65 16.18 -20.58
CA ALA A 894 -17.11 16.92 -19.41
C ALA A 894 -17.39 18.37 -19.77
N ASP A 895 -18.60 18.86 -19.46
CA ASP A 895 -18.99 20.25 -19.71
C ASP A 895 -18.06 21.22 -18.94
N PRO A 896 -17.54 22.28 -19.60
CA PRO A 896 -16.68 23.24 -18.93
C PRO A 896 -17.47 23.99 -17.86
N SER A 897 -17.03 23.90 -16.60
CA SER A 897 -17.52 24.76 -15.53
C SER A 897 -17.11 26.22 -15.86
N SER A 898 -18.03 27.00 -16.42
CA SER A 898 -17.77 28.39 -16.76
C SER A 898 -17.63 29.23 -15.50
N CYS A 899 -16.49 29.93 -15.36
CA CYS A 899 -16.26 30.96 -14.35
C CYS A 899 -16.59 32.37 -14.89
N ALA A 900 -17.61 32.50 -15.74
CA ALA A 900 -18.24 33.80 -15.88
C ALA A 900 -18.92 34.11 -14.53
N PRO A 901 -18.84 35.34 -13.97
CA PRO A 901 -19.91 35.75 -13.06
C PRO A 901 -21.21 35.44 -13.82
N PRO A 902 -22.21 34.79 -13.21
CA PRO A 902 -23.42 34.46 -13.93
C PRO A 902 -23.91 35.76 -14.57
N ASP A 903 -23.82 35.83 -15.90
CA ASP A 903 -24.33 36.95 -16.68
C ASP A 903 -25.78 37.11 -16.22
N ASP A 904 -26.10 38.22 -15.55
CA ASP A 904 -27.44 38.72 -15.28
C ASP A 904 -28.51 37.70 -14.86
N ASN A 905 -28.16 36.63 -14.14
CA ASN A 905 -29.17 35.81 -13.48
C ASN A 905 -29.51 36.43 -12.13
N PHE A 906 -30.09 37.64 -12.15
CA PHE A 906 -31.30 37.77 -11.36
C PHE A 906 -32.21 36.66 -11.89
N SER A 907 -32.29 35.53 -11.19
CA SER A 907 -33.42 34.62 -11.39
C SER A 907 -34.64 35.37 -10.86
N ALA A 908 -35.13 36.34 -11.64
CA ALA A 908 -36.45 36.89 -11.48
C ALA A 908 -37.39 35.78 -11.94
N GLY A 909 -37.68 34.84 -11.05
CA GLY A 909 -38.90 34.06 -11.12
C GLY A 909 -40.05 35.04 -10.91
N ALA A 910 -40.47 35.72 -11.97
CA ALA A 910 -41.70 36.49 -11.95
C ALA A 910 -42.86 35.49 -12.08
N GLU A 911 -43.18 34.78 -10.99
CA GLU A 911 -44.45 34.08 -10.90
C GLU A 911 -45.51 35.08 -10.44
N GLY A 912 -46.23 35.65 -11.41
CA GLY A 912 -47.47 36.37 -11.15
C GLY A 912 -48.57 35.39 -10.76
N LEU A 913 -49.33 35.74 -9.72
CA LEU A 913 -50.59 35.07 -9.41
C LEU A 913 -51.61 35.47 -10.48
N ASP A 914 -51.64 34.75 -11.60
CA ASP A 914 -52.72 34.86 -12.59
C ASP A 914 -53.96 34.15 -12.04
N LEU A 915 -54.79 34.89 -11.33
CA LEU A 915 -56.03 34.40 -10.74
C LEU A 915 -57.05 33.91 -11.79
N SER A 916 -56.79 34.08 -13.09
CA SER A 916 -57.59 33.50 -14.17
C SER A 916 -57.24 32.04 -14.47
N ASP A 917 -56.08 31.55 -14.00
CA ASP A 917 -55.67 30.15 -14.13
C ASP A 917 -56.37 29.30 -13.05
N ALA A 918 -57.35 28.49 -13.45
CA ALA A 918 -58.31 27.81 -12.57
C ALA A 918 -57.72 26.65 -11.72
N GLY A 919 -56.41 26.66 -11.44
CA GLY A 919 -55.67 25.59 -10.76
C GLY A 919 -55.49 25.77 -9.25
N PHE A 920 -55.81 26.93 -8.68
CA PHE A 920 -55.56 27.22 -7.25
C PHE A 920 -56.57 26.53 -6.33
N GLY A 921 -56.06 25.86 -5.29
CA GLY A 921 -56.86 25.27 -4.22
C GLY A 921 -56.96 26.22 -3.03
N PHE A 922 -58.17 26.57 -2.59
CA PHE A 922 -58.39 27.42 -1.42
C PHE A 922 -58.75 26.58 -0.20
N VAL A 923 -58.19 26.92 0.96
CA VAL A 923 -58.62 26.39 2.26
C VAL A 923 -59.29 27.51 3.02
N ILE A 924 -60.58 27.38 3.32
CA ILE A 924 -61.39 28.48 3.85
C ILE A 924 -62.18 28.01 5.07
N GLY A 925 -62.33 28.87 6.09
CA GLY A 925 -63.06 28.51 7.30
C GLY A 925 -63.22 29.69 8.27
N PRO A 926 -64.01 29.52 9.35
CA PRO A 926 -64.91 28.39 9.61
C PRO A 926 -66.20 28.46 8.77
N GLY A 927 -66.77 27.30 8.41
CA GLY A 927 -67.87 27.18 7.46
C GLY A 927 -69.18 27.84 7.91
N ASP A 928 -69.34 28.08 9.21
CA ASP A 928 -70.46 28.82 9.83
C ASP A 928 -70.40 30.33 9.57
N LYS A 929 -69.23 30.88 9.25
CA LYS A 929 -69.01 32.31 8.94
C LYS A 929 -68.85 32.58 7.45
N TRP A 930 -68.77 31.54 6.62
CA TRP A 930 -68.54 31.66 5.19
C TRP A 930 -69.86 31.60 4.41
N ASN A 931 -70.18 32.67 3.68
CA ASN A 931 -71.29 32.70 2.73
C ASN A 931 -70.88 33.39 1.42
N GLU A 932 -71.67 33.26 0.35
CA GLU A 932 -71.36 33.86 -0.96
C GLU A 932 -71.13 35.39 -0.90
N GLY A 933 -71.83 36.09 0.01
CA GLY A 933 -71.65 37.53 0.20
C GLY A 933 -70.32 37.90 0.87
N VAL A 934 -69.88 37.11 1.85
CA VAL A 934 -68.58 37.25 2.52
C VAL A 934 -67.46 36.88 1.55
N ALA A 935 -67.64 35.82 0.75
CA ALA A 935 -66.69 35.42 -0.28
C ALA A 935 -66.51 36.51 -1.35
N ALA A 936 -67.61 37.12 -1.81
CA ALA A 936 -67.57 38.25 -2.73
C ALA A 936 -66.94 39.51 -2.12
N GLN A 937 -67.04 39.71 -0.80
CA GLN A 937 -66.39 40.83 -0.10
C GLN A 937 -64.89 40.62 0.11
N VAL A 938 -64.48 39.42 0.50
CA VAL A 938 -63.09 39.10 0.86
C VAL A 938 -62.25 38.81 -0.37
N LEU A 939 -62.78 38.05 -1.34
CA LEU A 939 -62.05 37.62 -2.53
C LEU A 939 -62.37 38.49 -3.75
N GLY A 940 -63.55 39.11 -3.80
CA GLY A 940 -64.01 39.90 -4.95
C GLY A 940 -63.03 40.98 -5.42
N PRO A 941 -62.43 41.81 -4.54
CA PRO A 941 -61.47 42.82 -4.96
C PRO A 941 -60.23 42.25 -5.67
N ALA A 942 -59.74 41.08 -5.24
CA ALA A 942 -58.57 40.43 -5.83
C ALA A 942 -58.89 39.84 -7.22
N PHE A 943 -60.06 39.21 -7.39
CA PHE A 943 -60.47 38.61 -8.66
C PHE A 943 -61.02 39.61 -9.69
N LEU A 944 -61.68 40.69 -9.23
CA LEU A 944 -62.15 41.78 -10.10
C LEU A 944 -60.99 42.58 -10.71
N GLY A 945 -59.89 42.74 -9.95
CA GLY A 945 -58.66 43.36 -10.45
C GLY A 945 -57.93 42.52 -11.50
N ALA A 946 -57.91 41.19 -11.32
CA ALA A 946 -57.27 40.26 -12.26
C ALA A 946 -58.05 40.08 -13.58
N ALA A 947 -59.36 40.31 -13.60
CA ALA A 947 -60.21 40.10 -14.78
C ALA A 947 -60.19 41.25 -15.82
N GLY A 948 -59.37 42.29 -15.65
CA GLY A 948 -59.12 43.31 -16.68
C GLY A 948 -60.33 44.14 -17.14
N GLY A 949 -61.39 44.25 -16.32
CA GLY A 949 -62.64 44.89 -16.72
C GLY A 949 -62.74 46.38 -16.39
N SER A 950 -62.20 47.25 -17.24
CA SER A 950 -62.64 48.66 -17.28
C SER A 950 -63.99 48.75 -17.99
N GLY A 951 -65.06 49.06 -17.26
CA GLY A 951 -66.38 49.19 -17.86
C GLY A 951 -67.44 49.77 -16.93
N ASN A 952 -67.66 51.08 -17.05
CA ASN A 952 -68.77 51.82 -16.46
C ASN A 952 -70.13 51.47 -17.13
N ASN A 953 -70.47 50.18 -17.20
CA ASN A 953 -71.75 49.65 -17.66
C ASN A 953 -72.18 48.55 -16.67
N GLY A 954 -73.36 48.68 -16.06
CA GLY A 954 -73.87 47.83 -14.98
C GLY A 954 -74.18 46.36 -15.34
N GLY A 955 -73.19 45.63 -15.86
CA GLY A 955 -73.27 44.19 -16.15
C GLY A 955 -71.96 43.39 -15.94
N GLY A 956 -70.86 44.03 -15.52
CA GLY A 956 -69.57 43.35 -15.28
C GLY A 956 -69.44 42.65 -13.92
N SER A 957 -70.27 43.01 -12.92
CA SER A 957 -70.24 42.39 -11.59
C SER A 957 -70.68 40.93 -11.61
N ASP A 958 -71.65 40.57 -12.46
CA ASP A 958 -72.21 39.22 -12.50
C ASP A 958 -71.25 38.18 -13.12
N GLN A 959 -70.43 38.58 -14.10
CA GLN A 959 -69.40 37.69 -14.68
C GLN A 959 -68.27 37.38 -13.70
N ALA A 960 -67.81 38.37 -12.93
CA ALA A 960 -66.79 38.15 -11.92
C ALA A 960 -67.33 37.30 -10.75
N LEU A 961 -68.57 37.54 -10.33
CA LEU A 961 -69.26 36.69 -9.35
C LEU A 961 -69.46 35.24 -9.84
N ASP A 962 -69.74 35.04 -11.13
CA ASP A 962 -69.86 33.70 -11.72
C ASP A 962 -68.50 32.97 -11.82
N VAL A 963 -67.41 33.68 -12.14
CA VAL A 963 -66.05 33.13 -12.09
C VAL A 963 -65.65 32.77 -10.66
N LEU A 964 -65.96 33.64 -9.70
CA LEU A 964 -65.70 33.43 -8.28
C LEU A 964 -66.49 32.24 -7.73
N ARG A 965 -67.76 32.05 -8.16
CA ARG A 965 -68.55 30.85 -7.88
C ARG A 965 -67.94 29.58 -8.48
N GLN A 966 -67.51 29.62 -9.75
CA GLN A 966 -66.88 28.45 -10.40
C GLN A 966 -65.57 28.03 -9.74
N ILE A 967 -64.78 28.98 -9.25
CA ILE A 967 -63.53 28.72 -8.52
C ILE A 967 -63.82 28.15 -7.13
N LEU A 968 -64.78 28.75 -6.40
CA LEU A 968 -65.21 28.27 -5.09
C LEU A 968 -65.78 26.85 -5.15
N GLU A 969 -66.52 26.50 -6.21
CA GLU A 969 -67.11 25.17 -6.39
C GLU A 969 -66.13 24.08 -6.84
N ARG A 970 -65.04 24.43 -7.54
CA ARG A 970 -64.12 23.43 -8.12
C ARG A 970 -62.93 23.06 -7.25
N ASN A 971 -62.45 23.95 -6.37
CA ASN A 971 -61.17 23.72 -5.68
C ASN A 971 -61.09 24.36 -4.28
N THR A 972 -62.20 24.43 -3.54
CA THR A 972 -62.20 24.95 -2.16
C THR A 972 -62.46 23.84 -1.13
N THR A 973 -61.60 23.75 -0.13
CA THR A 973 -61.80 22.90 1.06
C THR A 973 -62.25 23.77 2.23
N VAL A 974 -63.47 23.55 2.72
CA VAL A 974 -63.98 24.25 3.90
C VAL A 974 -63.52 23.51 5.17
N VAL A 975 -62.94 24.23 6.11
CA VAL A 975 -62.45 23.70 7.39
C VAL A 975 -63.11 24.43 8.56
N ASP A 976 -63.53 23.73 9.60
CA ASP A 976 -64.26 24.31 10.74
C ASP A 976 -63.38 24.50 11.98
N SER A 977 -62.18 23.91 11.99
CA SER A 977 -61.20 24.05 13.07
C SER A 977 -59.79 24.33 12.56
N PHE A 978 -58.95 24.89 13.44
CA PHE A 978 -57.53 25.10 13.13
C PHE A 978 -56.79 23.77 12.90
N GLN A 979 -57.22 22.69 13.56
CA GLN A 979 -56.63 21.36 13.34
C GLN A 979 -56.93 20.85 11.93
N GLU A 980 -58.18 20.99 11.47
CA GLU A 980 -58.56 20.60 10.10
C GLU A 980 -57.84 21.44 9.03
N PHE A 981 -57.55 22.70 9.33
CA PHE A 981 -56.72 23.55 8.48
C PHE A 981 -55.28 23.02 8.36
N THR A 982 -54.65 22.68 9.49
CA THR A 982 -53.31 22.09 9.53
C THR A 982 -53.28 20.74 8.83
N ASP A 983 -54.27 19.88 9.07
CA ASP A 983 -54.38 18.56 8.42
C ASP A 983 -54.52 18.71 6.88
N ALA A 984 -55.27 19.70 6.42
CA ALA A 984 -55.41 20.00 4.99
C ALA A 984 -54.12 20.54 4.35
N ILE A 985 -53.26 21.21 5.13
CA ILE A 985 -51.91 21.61 4.72
C ILE A 985 -50.99 20.39 4.67
N ASP A 986 -51.04 19.53 5.68
CA ASP A 986 -50.25 18.31 5.74
C ASP A 986 -50.56 17.34 4.57
N GLU A 987 -51.82 17.24 4.17
CA GLU A 987 -52.22 16.40 3.03
C GLU A 987 -51.72 16.94 1.69
N ARG A 988 -51.63 18.27 1.54
CA ARG A 988 -51.32 18.94 0.26
C ARG A 988 -49.99 19.68 0.21
N ARG A 989 -49.13 19.57 1.23
CA ARG A 989 -47.84 20.28 1.36
C ARG A 989 -46.89 20.22 0.17
N ALA A 990 -46.94 19.18 -0.66
CA ALA A 990 -46.14 19.09 -1.89
C ALA A 990 -46.63 20.06 -2.98
N ASP A 991 -47.91 20.39 -2.94
CA ASP A 991 -48.62 21.23 -3.92
C ASP A 991 -48.89 22.65 -3.37
N ILE A 992 -48.54 22.93 -2.11
CA ILE A 992 -48.70 24.25 -1.48
C ILE A 992 -47.43 25.07 -1.70
N LYS A 993 -47.58 26.18 -2.41
CA LYS A 993 -46.54 27.21 -2.50
C LYS A 993 -46.61 28.11 -1.26
N PRO A 994 -45.50 28.32 -0.52
CA PRO A 994 -45.50 29.11 0.70
C PRO A 994 -45.78 30.60 0.40
N ALA A 995 -46.75 31.18 1.11
CA ALA A 995 -47.00 32.62 1.30
C ALA A 995 -46.84 33.55 0.08
N GLY A 996 -47.20 33.10 -1.12
CA GLY A 996 -47.03 33.85 -2.35
C GLY A 996 -45.55 34.01 -2.72
N LEU A 997 -45.17 33.45 -3.86
CA LEU A 997 -43.84 33.48 -4.51
C LEU A 997 -42.90 32.30 -4.18
N THR A 998 -42.24 31.88 -5.26
CA THR A 998 -41.25 30.80 -5.47
C THR A 998 -41.89 29.50 -5.99
N SER A 999 -41.49 28.94 -7.13
CA SER A 999 -40.28 29.08 -7.97
C SER A 999 -40.37 30.00 -9.18
#